data_AF-A0A7Y2D4K8-F1
#
_entry.id   AF-A0A7Y2D4K8-F1
#
_cell.length_a   1.000
_cell.length_b   1.000
_cell.length_c   1.000
_cell.angle_alpha   90.00
_cell.angle_beta   90.00
_cell.angle_gamma   90.00
#
_symmetry.space_group_name_H-M   'P 1'
#
loop_
_entity.id
_entity.type
_entity.pdbx_description
1 polymer ?
#
loop_
_entity_poly.entity_id
_entity_poly.type
_entity_poly.pdbx_seq_one_letter_code
_entity_poly.pdbx_strand_id
1 'polypeptide(L)'
;MFAIIFTGIQIASTRNVEAQEKKSKGLLQRTESHVEGLENYDIRLDKSSRALGRRLEFRNGSSQSASSIADIRESFVLGEKALQNDVPSLKVEYNLDIKIPEVIAPDVRKGVAFLTGPSNRSRVDSLKSFARSNSLLIGMQPNQVDQLKVLTDYTNPNGVLSFTHLTQEINGIPVFRGEIKAGFTKDGEIIRVINNLAPGLDYSNLNDNFGDPLSAVRAAAENIEYKLQRPDVTLNSAVSTDLKAVFGEGDWATTAEKMYFPIEPGVARPAWTVLIWQPVRAFYVTVDAETGTVLWRKNITQDQTTSATYNVYANPNGYINVADSPFPLSPGPIDPSLGTQGAAVARTDQTLIGNEGPLSFNNNGWITDGGDRTDGNAVQAGLDVVSPNGIDTNGEAIEVTPGGRDFQFAYNPYDPNTNTGDNPTGAAFRNGAVTQLFYINNRYHDALYQLGWTEAAFNFQHDNFGRGGAGNDRVSAEAQDFSGTNNANFSTPSDGGRGRMQMYRWTLTSPNIDGDLDADVIVHEFTHGLSNRLHGNAFGLTTNMSGMMGEGWSDFFAHSLLSEPSDPLNGVYSMGGYDTRNLLSGGLGTANYYYGIRRFPKAIMSFTGGPSNRPHNPITFADVDQTSVSYSDGAFAAPISGHLSNTADQVHSGGEVWSAALWEVRAQMINRMGFAGNERSMQVVVDGMKLAPLGPDYIQERDAILAAAGVYGAADVADVWEGFRIRGMGFSATVDTPGNGGGSARVTEAFDTPNVVIMEPGFAVSDAPGDGDTYPEPGEPLTLTVPIENQTGVTINSVTANVNGGPDVSYGNLAHNTTVSRQISYTVPAGAGCGSSITLDININGSGGPRTEQRSFIVGVPNPPATENFDSVTAPALPAGWTAAQTGPGIAFVTQTGAADSAPNSVFTPNRGVSGGQSGATIESGSYAINSDAAVVSFRNNYNTEDSWDGGVLEISINGGSFQDIVTAGGTFIEGGYNGNLGTNQNPLDGRDAWTGSSGGYVDSSAQLPASANGNNVKFRWRFGEDTNTVAPSGTPGWNVDNVEVFTGYTCSFTPSTGSTKFDYDGDSKTDVSIFRPGPGEWWYRRSSDGGNFAAQFGSGTDTIA
;
A
#
# COMPACT_ATOMS: atom_id res chain seq x y z
N MET A 1 68.95 -10.17 -49.69
CA MET A 1 69.77 -11.20 -50.35
C MET A 1 68.98 -12.50 -50.26
N PHE A 2 68.44 -12.97 -51.40
CA PHE A 2 67.81 -14.28 -51.72
C PHE A 2 66.89 -14.97 -50.65
N ALA A 3 65.56 -14.98 -50.84
CA ALA A 3 64.74 -15.91 -51.68
C ALA A 3 64.44 -17.26 -50.97
N ILE A 4 63.18 -17.57 -50.59
CA ILE A 4 62.12 -18.34 -51.31
C ILE A 4 61.95 -19.71 -50.59
N ILE A 5 60.85 -20.11 -49.89
CA ILE A 5 59.43 -20.46 -50.19
C ILE A 5 59.13 -21.89 -49.63
N PHE A 6 58.08 -21.98 -48.79
CA PHE A 6 57.03 -23.02 -48.56
C PHE A 6 57.39 -24.52 -48.42
N THR A 7 56.70 -25.41 -47.68
CA THR A 7 55.34 -25.58 -47.06
C THR A 7 55.52 -26.79 -46.11
N GLY A 8 54.93 -26.98 -44.93
CA GLY A 8 53.52 -26.88 -44.50
C GLY A 8 53.31 -27.72 -43.21
N ILE A 9 52.45 -27.21 -42.32
CA ILE A 9 51.68 -27.87 -41.24
C ILE A 9 52.45 -28.65 -40.14
N GLN A 10 52.44 -28.15 -38.90
CA GLN A 10 51.93 -28.87 -37.72
C GLN A 10 51.89 -27.99 -36.44
N ILE A 11 50.68 -27.93 -35.87
CA ILE A 11 50.28 -28.15 -34.46
C ILE A 11 50.87 -27.26 -33.35
N ALA A 12 49.93 -26.61 -32.65
CA ALA A 12 50.09 -25.76 -31.48
C ALA A 12 50.71 -26.46 -30.26
N SER A 13 51.51 -25.70 -29.50
CA SER A 13 52.20 -26.12 -28.29
C SER A 13 51.27 -26.29 -27.10
N THR A 14 51.14 -27.54 -26.65
CA THR A 14 51.29 -28.01 -25.26
C THR A 14 51.14 -26.99 -24.11
N ARG A 15 50.04 -27.11 -23.35
CA ARG A 15 50.05 -26.92 -21.89
C ARG A 15 49.58 -28.20 -21.21
N ASN A 16 50.53 -28.81 -20.50
CA ASN A 16 50.46 -29.72 -19.36
C ASN A 16 49.07 -30.27 -18.99
N VAL A 17 48.84 -31.54 -19.33
CA VAL A 17 47.93 -32.43 -18.62
C VAL A 17 48.77 -33.64 -18.23
N GLU A 18 49.04 -33.80 -16.94
CA GLU A 18 49.17 -35.08 -16.22
C GLU A 18 49.71 -34.83 -14.81
N ALA A 19 48.80 -34.80 -13.84
CA ALA A 19 48.95 -35.35 -12.49
C ALA A 19 47.78 -34.88 -11.62
N GLN A 20 46.62 -35.53 -11.76
CA GLN A 20 45.72 -35.69 -10.62
C GLN A 20 45.37 -37.15 -10.45
N GLU A 21 45.55 -37.57 -9.20
CA GLU A 21 45.53 -38.93 -8.71
C GLU A 21 44.23 -39.65 -9.04
N LYS A 22 44.36 -40.88 -9.55
CA LYS A 22 43.36 -41.93 -9.36
C LYS A 22 43.22 -42.21 -7.86
N LYS A 23 42.39 -41.45 -7.15
CA LYS A 23 41.74 -41.94 -5.93
C LYS A 23 40.59 -42.84 -6.34
N SER A 24 40.62 -44.08 -5.86
CA SER A 24 39.50 -45.01 -5.93
C SER A 24 38.25 -44.33 -5.35
N LYS A 25 37.28 -44.03 -6.22
CA LYS A 25 35.98 -43.46 -5.84
C LYS A 25 35.22 -44.49 -4.99
N GLY A 26 35.17 -44.25 -3.68
CA GLY A 26 34.48 -45.11 -2.72
C GLY A 26 32.95 -44.90 -2.74
N LEU A 27 32.24 -45.88 -2.18
CA LEU A 27 30.77 -46.03 -2.04
C LEU A 27 30.03 -44.92 -1.28
N LEU A 28 30.64 -43.76 -0.99
CA LEU A 28 30.10 -42.74 -0.09
C LEU A 28 30.03 -41.32 -0.70
N GLN A 29 30.26 -41.15 -2.00
CA GLN A 29 30.05 -39.84 -2.63
C GLN A 29 28.59 -39.71 -3.06
N ARG A 30 27.90 -38.71 -2.48
CA ARG A 30 26.50 -38.42 -2.74
C ARG A 30 26.30 -38.11 -4.23
N THR A 31 25.26 -38.69 -4.82
CA THR A 31 24.94 -38.49 -6.23
C THR A 31 24.01 -37.29 -6.35
N GLU A 32 24.52 -36.18 -6.87
CA GLU A 32 23.76 -34.95 -7.10
C GLU A 32 22.99 -35.03 -8.42
N SER A 33 21.72 -34.64 -8.44
CA SER A 33 20.94 -34.49 -9.67
C SER A 33 21.53 -33.39 -10.55
N HIS A 34 22.10 -32.33 -9.95
CA HIS A 34 22.73 -31.25 -10.70
C HIS A 34 24.06 -31.68 -11.35
N VAL A 35 24.31 -31.14 -12.55
CA VAL A 35 25.60 -31.21 -13.25
C VAL A 35 25.87 -29.84 -13.81
N GLU A 36 26.99 -29.26 -13.39
CA GLU A 36 27.53 -28.06 -14.01
C GLU A 36 27.68 -28.29 -15.53
N GLY A 37 27.01 -27.47 -16.34
CA GLY A 37 27.02 -27.56 -17.81
C GLY A 37 25.88 -28.37 -18.44
N LEU A 38 25.01 -29.03 -17.66
CA LEU A 38 23.81 -29.72 -18.16
C LEU A 38 22.51 -29.16 -17.58
N GLU A 39 22.42 -27.84 -17.42
CA GLU A 39 21.23 -27.15 -16.92
C GLU A 39 20.02 -27.38 -17.83
N ASN A 40 18.81 -27.13 -17.31
CA ASN A 40 17.61 -27.13 -18.14
C ASN A 40 17.80 -26.13 -19.30
N TYR A 41 17.46 -26.58 -20.49
CA TYR A 41 17.72 -25.84 -21.73
C TYR A 41 16.43 -25.67 -22.51
N ASP A 42 16.24 -24.49 -23.08
CA ASP A 42 15.21 -24.23 -24.08
C ASP A 42 15.81 -23.29 -25.14
N ILE A 43 15.88 -23.74 -26.39
CA ILE A 43 16.46 -22.98 -27.50
C ILE A 43 15.76 -21.64 -27.72
N ARG A 44 14.50 -21.51 -27.27
CA ARG A 44 13.68 -20.31 -27.43
C ARG A 44 14.09 -19.20 -26.46
N LEU A 45 14.64 -19.59 -25.31
CA LEU A 45 15.13 -18.70 -24.26
C LEU A 45 16.64 -18.42 -24.37
N ASP A 46 17.38 -19.26 -25.10
CA ASP A 46 18.81 -19.10 -25.35
C ASP A 46 19.09 -17.88 -26.27
N LYS A 47 19.88 -16.93 -25.74
CA LYS A 47 20.29 -15.68 -26.40
C LYS A 47 21.64 -15.78 -27.12
N SER A 48 22.29 -16.94 -27.10
CA SER A 48 23.55 -17.15 -27.81
C SER A 48 23.38 -16.94 -29.31
N SER A 49 24.42 -16.42 -29.98
CA SER A 49 24.43 -16.23 -31.44
C SER A 49 24.17 -17.53 -32.19
N ARG A 50 24.58 -18.67 -31.62
CA ARG A 50 24.33 -20.01 -32.15
C ARG A 50 22.83 -20.37 -32.12
N ALA A 51 22.18 -20.23 -30.97
CA ALA A 51 20.74 -20.52 -30.86
C ALA A 51 19.89 -19.55 -31.69
N LEU A 52 20.26 -18.25 -31.71
CA LEU A 52 19.61 -17.25 -32.56
C LEU A 52 19.75 -17.58 -34.05
N GLY A 53 20.97 -17.89 -34.51
CA GLY A 53 21.22 -18.32 -35.89
C GLY A 53 20.40 -19.56 -36.25
N ARG A 54 20.30 -20.52 -35.34
CA ARG A 54 19.54 -21.75 -35.56
C ARG A 54 18.03 -21.52 -35.64
N ARG A 55 17.47 -20.66 -34.77
CA ARG A 55 16.04 -20.26 -34.87
C ARG A 55 15.74 -19.51 -36.17
N LEU A 56 16.67 -18.67 -36.65
CA LEU A 56 16.54 -18.01 -37.95
C LEU A 56 16.54 -19.02 -39.10
N GLU A 57 17.39 -20.04 -39.06
CA GLU A 57 17.37 -21.13 -40.04
C GLU A 57 16.04 -21.89 -40.03
N PHE A 58 15.51 -22.20 -38.85
CA PHE A 58 14.20 -22.86 -38.71
C PHE A 58 13.06 -22.02 -39.29
N ARG A 59 13.05 -20.71 -39.01
CA ARG A 59 12.08 -19.76 -39.59
C ARG A 59 12.18 -19.69 -41.11
N ASN A 60 13.39 -19.56 -41.64
CA ASN A 60 13.61 -19.51 -43.08
C ASN A 60 13.17 -20.82 -43.77
N GLY A 61 13.39 -21.96 -43.10
CA GLY A 61 12.95 -23.28 -43.57
C GLY A 61 11.44 -23.50 -43.53
N SER A 62 10.69 -22.78 -42.69
CA SER A 62 9.23 -22.86 -42.61
C SER A 62 8.52 -21.85 -43.53
N SER A 63 9.24 -21.15 -44.41
CA SER A 63 8.73 -20.09 -45.29
C SER A 63 8.00 -18.96 -44.56
N GLN A 64 8.30 -18.74 -43.27
CA GLN A 64 7.75 -17.64 -42.47
C GLN A 64 8.69 -16.43 -42.50
N SER A 65 8.13 -15.22 -42.54
CA SER A 65 8.90 -13.97 -42.47
C SER A 65 8.82 -13.36 -41.07
N ALA A 66 9.78 -12.49 -40.72
CA ALA A 66 9.72 -11.74 -39.47
C ALA A 66 8.44 -10.86 -39.39
N SER A 67 7.98 -10.34 -40.54
CA SER A 67 6.71 -9.63 -40.65
C SER A 67 5.52 -10.52 -40.36
N SER A 68 5.46 -11.74 -40.93
CA SER A 68 4.35 -12.67 -40.67
C SER A 68 4.23 -13.05 -39.19
N ILE A 69 5.36 -13.19 -38.50
CA ILE A 69 5.38 -13.46 -37.05
C ILE A 69 4.92 -12.21 -36.26
N ALA A 70 5.31 -11.02 -36.70
CA ALA A 70 4.85 -9.77 -36.10
C ALA A 70 3.33 -9.62 -36.26
N ASP A 71 2.78 -9.94 -37.43
CA ASP A 71 1.34 -9.90 -37.69
C ASP A 71 0.57 -10.84 -36.76
N ILE A 72 1.09 -12.06 -36.53
CA ILE A 72 0.50 -13.00 -35.56
C ILE A 72 0.53 -12.40 -34.15
N ARG A 73 1.64 -11.77 -33.74
CA ARG A 73 1.74 -11.14 -32.42
C ARG A 73 0.81 -9.93 -32.26
N GLU A 74 0.68 -9.12 -33.30
CA GLU A 74 -0.26 -8.00 -33.33
C GLU A 74 -1.70 -8.50 -33.19
N SER A 75 -2.02 -9.65 -33.79
CA SER A 75 -3.34 -10.27 -33.62
C SER A 75 -3.68 -10.61 -32.16
N PHE A 76 -2.70 -10.99 -31.33
CA PHE A 76 -2.92 -11.22 -29.90
C PHE A 76 -3.35 -9.93 -29.19
N VAL A 77 -2.67 -8.82 -29.48
CA VAL A 77 -2.99 -7.50 -28.92
C VAL A 77 -4.38 -7.05 -29.35
N LEU A 78 -4.76 -7.30 -30.60
CA LEU A 78 -6.10 -7.01 -31.10
C LEU A 78 -7.16 -7.90 -30.44
N GLY A 79 -6.88 -9.20 -30.28
CA GLY A 79 -7.77 -10.14 -29.59
C GLY A 79 -7.94 -9.83 -28.11
N GLU A 80 -6.87 -9.39 -27.44
CA GLU A 80 -6.89 -8.93 -26.06
C GLU A 80 -7.80 -7.70 -25.91
N LYS A 81 -7.62 -6.69 -26.76
CA LYS A 81 -8.49 -5.51 -26.79
C LYS A 81 -9.96 -5.86 -27.07
N ALA A 82 -10.21 -6.84 -27.96
CA ALA A 82 -11.55 -7.28 -28.28
C ALA A 82 -12.23 -7.92 -27.07
N LEU A 83 -11.56 -8.86 -26.39
CA LEU A 83 -12.10 -9.51 -25.19
C LEU A 83 -12.23 -8.54 -24.02
N GLN A 84 -11.36 -7.53 -23.93
CA GLN A 84 -11.42 -6.50 -22.89
C GLN A 84 -12.69 -5.62 -23.00
N ASN A 85 -13.32 -5.54 -24.17
CA ASN A 85 -14.62 -4.86 -24.31
C ASN A 85 -15.74 -5.64 -23.58
N ASP A 86 -15.69 -6.96 -23.59
CA ASP A 86 -16.67 -7.83 -22.93
C ASP A 86 -16.32 -8.08 -21.46
N VAL A 87 -15.01 -8.07 -21.14
CA VAL A 87 -14.46 -8.30 -19.80
C VAL A 87 -13.53 -7.14 -19.45
N PRO A 88 -14.03 -6.00 -18.93
CA PRO A 88 -13.21 -4.82 -18.67
C PRO A 88 -12.04 -5.05 -17.69
N SER A 89 -12.19 -6.03 -16.79
CA SER A 89 -11.16 -6.44 -15.86
C SER A 89 -10.11 -7.39 -16.47
N LEU A 90 -10.20 -7.76 -17.74
CA LEU A 90 -9.29 -8.73 -18.38
C LEU A 90 -7.81 -8.37 -18.14
N LYS A 91 -7.05 -9.38 -17.74
CA LYS A 91 -5.59 -9.40 -17.67
C LYS A 91 -5.09 -10.57 -18.49
N VAL A 92 -4.22 -10.28 -19.46
CA VAL A 92 -3.52 -11.29 -20.25
C VAL A 92 -2.06 -11.31 -19.85
N GLU A 93 -1.52 -12.47 -19.48
CA GLU A 93 -0.09 -12.66 -19.23
C GLU A 93 0.50 -13.51 -20.34
N TYR A 94 1.62 -13.05 -20.92
CA TYR A 94 2.26 -13.71 -22.04
C TYR A 94 3.37 -14.65 -21.56
N ASN A 95 3.47 -15.84 -22.14
CA ASN A 95 4.56 -16.76 -21.81
C ASN A 95 5.91 -16.24 -22.29
N LEU A 96 6.99 -16.73 -21.67
CA LEU A 96 8.32 -16.19 -21.94
C LEU A 96 9.02 -16.79 -23.16
N ASP A 97 8.62 -17.99 -23.60
CA ASP A 97 9.30 -18.77 -24.63
C ASP A 97 8.93 -18.33 -26.06
N ILE A 98 7.65 -18.42 -26.45
CA ILE A 98 7.17 -18.01 -27.78
C ILE A 98 6.37 -16.70 -27.78
N LYS A 99 6.18 -16.08 -26.60
CA LYS A 99 5.51 -14.78 -26.41
C LYS A 99 4.04 -14.78 -26.87
N ILE A 100 3.26 -15.72 -26.34
CA ILE A 100 1.82 -15.86 -26.63
C ILE A 100 0.99 -15.60 -25.37
N PRO A 101 -0.28 -15.18 -25.49
CA PRO A 101 -1.23 -15.12 -24.37
C PRO A 101 -1.35 -16.47 -23.67
N GLU A 102 -0.82 -16.58 -22.45
CA GLU A 102 -0.83 -17.82 -21.67
C GLU A 102 -1.91 -17.79 -20.59
N VAL A 103 -1.93 -16.75 -19.78
CA VAL A 103 -2.98 -16.56 -18.79
C VAL A 103 -3.99 -15.59 -19.36
N ILE A 104 -5.23 -16.04 -19.52
CA ILE A 104 -6.35 -15.17 -19.89
C ILE A 104 -7.34 -15.27 -18.73
N ALA A 105 -7.50 -14.19 -17.98
CA ALA A 105 -8.39 -14.16 -16.82
C ALA A 105 -8.80 -12.72 -16.51
N PRO A 106 -9.92 -12.51 -15.81
CA PRO A 106 -10.17 -11.25 -15.13
C PRO A 106 -9.09 -10.99 -14.07
N ASP A 107 -8.62 -9.74 -13.96
CA ASP A 107 -7.74 -9.31 -12.90
C ASP A 107 -8.52 -9.35 -11.58
N VAL A 108 -8.18 -10.30 -10.73
CA VAL A 108 -8.80 -10.47 -9.41
C VAL A 108 -8.69 -9.21 -8.54
N ARG A 109 -7.68 -8.36 -8.81
CA ARG A 109 -7.51 -7.05 -8.14
C ARG A 109 -8.60 -6.04 -8.51
N LYS A 110 -9.36 -6.30 -9.58
CA LYS A 110 -10.49 -5.50 -10.05
C LYS A 110 -11.86 -6.15 -9.74
N GLY A 111 -11.88 -7.15 -8.85
CA GLY A 111 -13.09 -7.88 -8.43
C GLY A 111 -13.23 -9.27 -9.05
N VAL A 112 -14.13 -10.08 -8.49
CA VAL A 112 -14.45 -11.42 -9.01
C VAL A 112 -15.35 -11.26 -10.24
N ALA A 113 -14.77 -11.49 -11.41
CA ALA A 113 -15.49 -11.60 -12.67
C ALA A 113 -15.13 -12.93 -13.34
N PHE A 114 -15.86 -13.26 -14.40
CA PHE A 114 -15.64 -14.46 -15.20
C PHE A 114 -15.48 -14.07 -16.68
N LEU A 115 -14.76 -14.89 -17.44
CA LEU A 115 -14.54 -14.69 -18.88
C LEU A 115 -15.81 -14.91 -19.71
N THR A 116 -16.80 -15.61 -19.17
CA THR A 116 -18.09 -15.85 -19.80
C THR A 116 -19.21 -15.77 -18.76
N GLY A 117 -20.43 -15.45 -19.19
CA GLY A 117 -21.62 -15.64 -18.35
C GLY A 117 -22.01 -17.12 -18.16
N PRO A 118 -23.01 -17.39 -17.31
CA PRO A 118 -23.52 -18.74 -17.05
C PRO A 118 -23.92 -19.48 -18.33
N SER A 119 -23.68 -20.80 -18.36
CA SER A 119 -23.94 -21.60 -19.55
C SER A 119 -24.31 -23.05 -19.23
N ASN A 120 -25.29 -23.56 -19.97
CA ASN A 120 -25.67 -24.98 -19.92
C ASN A 120 -24.93 -25.84 -20.97
N ARG A 121 -23.96 -25.27 -21.69
CA ARG A 121 -23.13 -26.01 -22.65
C ARG A 121 -22.20 -26.96 -21.90
N SER A 122 -21.76 -28.03 -22.57
CA SER A 122 -20.67 -28.85 -22.03
C SER A 122 -19.42 -27.98 -21.86
N ARG A 123 -18.59 -28.25 -20.86
CA ARG A 123 -17.38 -27.45 -20.61
C ARG A 123 -16.39 -27.51 -21.76
N VAL A 124 -16.29 -28.66 -22.43
CA VAL A 124 -15.54 -28.84 -23.68
C VAL A 124 -16.05 -27.90 -24.76
N ASP A 125 -17.37 -27.85 -24.99
CA ASP A 125 -17.95 -26.96 -25.99
C ASP A 125 -17.83 -25.48 -25.60
N SER A 126 -17.92 -25.17 -24.31
CA SER A 126 -17.71 -23.82 -23.79
C SER A 126 -16.27 -23.35 -24.03
N LEU A 127 -15.25 -24.17 -23.73
CA LEU A 127 -13.85 -23.83 -23.98
C LEU A 127 -13.54 -23.74 -25.47
N LYS A 128 -14.02 -24.68 -26.31
CA LYS A 128 -13.88 -24.58 -27.77
C LYS A 128 -14.61 -23.36 -28.34
N SER A 129 -15.80 -23.03 -27.81
CA SER A 129 -16.52 -21.82 -28.22
C SER A 129 -15.75 -20.57 -27.83
N PHE A 130 -15.23 -20.50 -26.60
CA PHE A 130 -14.41 -19.38 -26.15
C PHE A 130 -13.18 -19.21 -27.03
N ALA A 131 -12.46 -20.30 -27.33
CA ALA A 131 -11.27 -20.24 -28.18
C ALA A 131 -11.58 -19.82 -29.62
N ARG A 132 -12.72 -20.24 -30.20
CA ARG A 132 -13.15 -19.79 -31.53
C ARG A 132 -13.50 -18.31 -31.56
N SER A 133 -14.28 -17.85 -30.59
CA SER A 133 -14.68 -16.44 -30.48
C SER A 133 -13.48 -15.53 -30.25
N ASN A 134 -12.44 -16.04 -29.59
CA ASN A 134 -11.20 -15.32 -29.29
C ASN A 134 -10.02 -15.84 -30.12
N SER A 135 -10.26 -16.26 -31.37
CA SER A 135 -9.25 -16.90 -32.23
C SER A 135 -8.01 -16.04 -32.47
N LEU A 136 -8.14 -14.71 -32.51
CA LEU A 136 -7.00 -13.79 -32.61
C LEU A 136 -6.15 -13.79 -31.33
N LEU A 137 -6.77 -13.88 -30.15
CA LEU A 137 -6.08 -13.94 -28.86
C LEU A 137 -5.43 -15.32 -28.64
N ILE A 138 -6.11 -16.40 -29.01
CA ILE A 138 -5.61 -17.77 -28.89
C ILE A 138 -4.56 -18.09 -29.96
N GLY A 139 -4.67 -17.48 -31.14
CA GLY A 139 -3.78 -17.70 -32.28
C GLY A 139 -4.07 -18.98 -33.07
N MET A 140 -5.28 -19.53 -32.98
CA MET A 140 -5.71 -20.71 -33.73
C MET A 140 -6.91 -20.41 -34.61
N GLN A 141 -6.93 -20.98 -35.82
CA GLN A 141 -8.09 -20.88 -36.70
C GLN A 141 -9.26 -21.70 -36.14
N PRO A 142 -10.52 -21.28 -36.33
CA PRO A 142 -11.67 -21.98 -35.76
C PRO A 142 -11.75 -23.47 -36.10
N ASN A 143 -11.40 -23.85 -37.34
CA ASN A 143 -11.35 -25.25 -37.78
C ASN A 143 -10.22 -26.05 -37.10
N GLN A 144 -9.16 -25.41 -36.62
CA GLN A 144 -8.09 -26.04 -35.84
C GLN A 144 -8.51 -26.21 -34.38
N VAL A 145 -9.27 -25.27 -33.81
CA VAL A 145 -9.85 -25.40 -32.46
C VAL A 145 -10.77 -26.63 -32.39
N ASP A 146 -11.54 -26.89 -33.44
CA ASP A 146 -12.41 -28.08 -33.51
C ASP A 146 -11.62 -29.40 -33.44
N GLN A 147 -10.37 -29.41 -33.92
CA GLN A 147 -9.47 -30.56 -33.91
C GLN A 147 -8.82 -30.84 -32.55
N LEU A 148 -8.88 -29.91 -31.59
CA LEU A 148 -8.34 -30.12 -30.25
C LEU A 148 -8.98 -31.34 -29.58
N LYS A 149 -8.14 -32.18 -28.97
CA LYS A 149 -8.56 -33.42 -28.31
C LYS A 149 -8.84 -33.17 -26.85
N VAL A 150 -9.89 -33.80 -26.32
CA VAL A 150 -10.17 -33.75 -24.88
C VAL A 150 -9.18 -34.66 -24.17
N LEU A 151 -8.32 -34.09 -23.33
CA LEU A 151 -7.42 -34.85 -22.47
C LEU A 151 -8.12 -35.23 -21.17
N THR A 152 -8.81 -34.28 -20.55
CA THR A 152 -9.63 -34.54 -19.37
C THR A 152 -10.76 -33.52 -19.23
N ASP A 153 -11.86 -33.97 -18.63
CA ASP A 153 -13.00 -33.13 -18.22
C ASP A 153 -13.59 -33.71 -16.93
N TYR A 154 -13.48 -32.97 -15.83
CA TYR A 154 -13.85 -33.46 -14.50
C TYR A 154 -14.32 -32.35 -13.56
N THR A 155 -15.01 -32.76 -12.50
CA THR A 155 -15.45 -31.88 -11.40
C THR A 155 -14.74 -32.31 -10.12
N ASN A 156 -14.31 -31.36 -9.30
CA ASN A 156 -13.72 -31.66 -7.99
C ASN A 156 -14.72 -32.41 -7.10
N PRO A 157 -14.27 -33.27 -6.17
CA PRO A 157 -15.16 -34.07 -5.32
C PRO A 157 -16.18 -33.28 -4.50
N ASN A 158 -15.90 -32.02 -4.18
CA ASN A 158 -16.81 -31.10 -3.47
C ASN A 158 -17.85 -30.40 -4.37
N GLY A 159 -17.79 -30.61 -5.70
CA GLY A 159 -18.79 -30.12 -6.66
C GLY A 159 -18.72 -28.64 -7.03
N VAL A 160 -17.78 -27.86 -6.48
CA VAL A 160 -17.77 -26.39 -6.62
C VAL A 160 -17.03 -25.92 -7.88
N LEU A 161 -15.97 -26.62 -8.28
CA LEU A 161 -15.14 -26.29 -9.44
C LEU A 161 -15.03 -27.47 -10.39
N SER A 162 -15.06 -27.17 -11.69
CA SER A 162 -14.83 -28.14 -12.75
C SER A 162 -13.72 -27.68 -13.69
N PHE A 163 -13.08 -28.61 -14.38
CA PHE A 163 -11.95 -28.33 -15.24
C PHE A 163 -12.08 -29.09 -16.56
N THR A 164 -11.70 -28.43 -17.64
CA THR A 164 -11.54 -29.08 -18.95
C THR A 164 -10.17 -28.76 -19.51
N HIS A 165 -9.51 -29.76 -20.07
CA HIS A 165 -8.21 -29.67 -20.68
C HIS A 165 -8.26 -30.27 -22.09
N LEU A 166 -7.87 -29.47 -23.09
CA LEU A 166 -7.75 -29.87 -24.47
C LEU A 166 -6.28 -29.82 -24.93
N THR A 167 -5.87 -30.76 -25.76
CA THR A 167 -4.52 -30.82 -26.34
C THR A 167 -4.54 -30.61 -27.85
N GLN A 168 -3.45 -30.03 -28.35
CA GLN A 168 -3.19 -29.81 -29.76
C GLN A 168 -2.44 -30.99 -30.36
N GLU A 169 -3.03 -31.55 -31.39
CA GLU A 169 -2.40 -32.55 -32.24
C GLU A 169 -2.48 -32.08 -33.69
N ILE A 170 -1.44 -32.40 -34.47
CA ILE A 170 -1.37 -32.12 -35.90
C ILE A 170 -1.21 -33.47 -36.59
N ASN A 171 -2.22 -33.89 -37.36
CA ASN A 171 -2.28 -35.21 -38.00
C ASN A 171 -2.04 -36.38 -37.01
N GLY A 172 -2.56 -36.26 -35.79
CA GLY A 172 -2.40 -37.26 -34.72
C GLY A 172 -1.04 -37.22 -34.01
N ILE A 173 -0.18 -36.24 -34.32
CA ILE A 173 1.11 -36.04 -33.66
C ILE A 173 0.97 -34.93 -32.60
N PRO A 174 1.33 -35.17 -31.33
CA PRO A 174 1.27 -34.16 -30.29
C PRO A 174 2.13 -32.92 -30.59
N VAL A 175 1.67 -31.75 -30.18
CA VAL A 175 2.49 -30.53 -30.15
C VAL A 175 3.10 -30.38 -28.76
N PHE A 176 4.41 -30.10 -28.67
CA PHE A 176 5.12 -29.91 -27.41
C PHE A 176 4.48 -28.78 -26.60
N ARG A 177 3.97 -29.12 -25.41
CA ARG A 177 3.21 -28.21 -24.52
C ARG A 177 1.98 -27.56 -25.17
N GLY A 178 1.51 -28.06 -26.32
CA GLY A 178 0.34 -27.55 -27.02
C GLY A 178 -0.95 -27.90 -26.30
N GLU A 179 -1.32 -27.12 -25.28
CA GLU A 179 -2.54 -27.34 -24.50
C GLU A 179 -3.35 -26.06 -24.28
N ILE A 180 -4.66 -26.22 -24.10
CA ILE A 180 -5.54 -25.18 -23.56
C ILE A 180 -6.43 -25.78 -22.48
N LYS A 181 -6.52 -25.12 -21.33
CA LYS A 181 -7.36 -25.58 -20.21
C LYS A 181 -8.11 -24.44 -19.57
N ALA A 182 -9.26 -24.75 -18.98
CA ALA A 182 -10.10 -23.78 -18.29
C ALA A 182 -10.70 -24.35 -17.00
N GLY A 183 -10.85 -23.46 -16.01
CA GLY A 183 -11.63 -23.70 -14.80
C GLY A 183 -13.04 -23.13 -14.94
N PHE A 184 -14.02 -23.83 -14.37
CA PHE A 184 -15.44 -23.52 -14.48
C PHE A 184 -16.12 -23.44 -13.11
N THR A 185 -17.04 -22.49 -12.97
CA THR A 185 -17.99 -22.44 -11.85
C THR A 185 -19.04 -23.55 -11.97
N LYS A 186 -19.82 -23.78 -10.91
CA LYS A 186 -20.98 -24.70 -10.94
C LYS A 186 -22.02 -24.32 -12.01
N ASP A 187 -22.08 -23.04 -12.36
CA ASP A 187 -23.05 -22.46 -13.30
C ASP A 187 -22.49 -22.39 -14.74
N GLY A 188 -21.32 -22.99 -14.97
CA GLY A 188 -20.71 -23.15 -16.30
C GLY A 188 -19.94 -21.95 -16.82
N GLU A 189 -19.64 -20.96 -15.96
CA GLU A 189 -18.85 -19.78 -16.31
C GLU A 189 -17.36 -20.11 -16.37
N ILE A 190 -16.63 -19.55 -17.34
CA ILE A 190 -15.18 -19.72 -17.43
C ILE A 190 -14.49 -18.73 -16.48
N ILE A 191 -13.75 -19.25 -15.51
CA ILE A 191 -13.02 -18.44 -14.53
C ILE A 191 -11.72 -17.92 -15.14
N ARG A 192 -10.97 -18.82 -15.77
CA ARG A 192 -9.62 -18.58 -16.28
C ARG A 192 -9.31 -19.58 -17.38
N VAL A 193 -8.62 -19.11 -18.41
CA VAL A 193 -8.07 -19.95 -19.48
C VAL A 193 -6.54 -19.90 -19.40
N ILE A 194 -5.92 -21.08 -19.45
CA ILE A 194 -4.48 -21.24 -19.62
C ILE A 194 -4.24 -21.77 -21.03
N ASN A 195 -3.51 -21.02 -21.84
CA ASN A 195 -3.26 -21.29 -23.26
C ASN A 195 -1.76 -21.47 -23.53
N ASN A 196 -1.37 -22.63 -24.04
CA ASN A 196 -0.02 -22.91 -24.52
C ASN A 196 -0.03 -23.51 -25.93
N LEU A 197 -1.12 -23.33 -26.67
CA LEU A 197 -1.28 -23.78 -28.05
C LEU A 197 -0.22 -23.11 -28.94
N ALA A 198 0.36 -23.86 -29.88
CA ALA A 198 1.26 -23.32 -30.88
C ALA A 198 0.47 -22.56 -31.96
N PRO A 199 0.56 -21.21 -32.01
CA PRO A 199 -0.34 -20.42 -32.83
C PRO A 199 0.20 -20.22 -34.25
N GLY A 200 -0.71 -19.92 -35.18
CA GLY A 200 -0.37 -19.50 -36.55
C GLY A 200 0.24 -20.59 -37.44
N LEU A 201 0.23 -21.86 -37.01
CA LEU A 201 0.76 -22.97 -37.79
C LEU A 201 -0.17 -23.34 -38.96
N ASP A 202 0.41 -23.57 -40.13
CA ASP A 202 -0.28 -24.15 -41.29
C ASP A 202 -0.15 -25.67 -41.27
N TYR A 203 -1.18 -26.37 -40.79
CA TYR A 203 -1.17 -27.83 -40.63
C TYR A 203 -1.00 -28.58 -41.96
N SER A 204 -1.30 -27.94 -43.10
CA SER A 204 -1.22 -28.57 -44.42
C SER A 204 0.19 -28.52 -45.02
N ASN A 205 1.03 -27.61 -44.54
CA ASN A 205 2.38 -27.35 -45.08
C ASN A 205 3.50 -27.54 -44.05
N LEU A 206 3.19 -28.03 -42.85
CA LEU A 206 4.21 -28.42 -41.88
C LEU A 206 5.01 -29.61 -42.39
N ASN A 207 6.34 -29.52 -42.29
CA ASN A 207 7.24 -30.64 -42.53
C ASN A 207 6.83 -31.80 -41.62
N ASP A 208 6.63 -33.01 -42.15
CA ASP A 208 6.23 -34.21 -41.42
C ASP A 208 7.34 -35.28 -41.39
N ASN A 209 8.56 -34.91 -41.77
CA ASN A 209 9.70 -35.81 -41.73
C ASN A 209 10.31 -35.87 -40.33
N PHE A 210 9.98 -36.93 -39.60
CA PHE A 210 10.54 -37.23 -38.28
C PHE A 210 11.85 -38.04 -38.34
N GLY A 211 12.34 -38.43 -39.51
CA GLY A 211 13.59 -39.19 -39.60
C GLY A 211 13.60 -40.49 -38.77
N ASP A 212 14.80 -40.93 -38.38
CA ASP A 212 15.03 -42.16 -37.60
C ASP A 212 15.08 -41.88 -36.08
N PRO A 213 14.24 -42.53 -35.25
CA PRO A 213 14.24 -42.32 -33.80
C PRO A 213 15.57 -42.67 -33.12
N LEU A 214 16.34 -43.64 -33.65
CA LEU A 214 17.64 -43.99 -33.07
C LEU A 214 18.67 -42.85 -33.25
N SER A 215 18.57 -42.10 -34.34
CA SER A 215 19.39 -40.91 -34.56
C SER A 215 19.07 -39.80 -33.55
N ALA A 216 17.79 -39.63 -33.19
CA ALA A 216 17.39 -38.74 -32.11
C ALA A 216 17.91 -39.18 -30.73
N VAL A 217 17.85 -40.48 -30.42
CA VAL A 217 18.43 -41.03 -29.17
C VAL A 217 19.92 -40.73 -29.08
N ARG A 218 20.67 -40.88 -30.18
CA ARG A 218 22.12 -40.56 -30.22
C ARG A 218 22.38 -39.08 -29.98
N ALA A 219 21.64 -38.19 -30.65
CA ALA A 219 21.79 -36.75 -30.49
C ALA A 219 21.44 -36.29 -29.05
N ALA A 220 20.37 -36.84 -28.48
CA ALA A 220 19.97 -36.59 -27.10
C ALA A 220 21.06 -37.03 -26.12
N ALA A 221 21.59 -38.25 -26.28
CA ALA A 221 22.63 -38.79 -25.42
C ALA A 221 23.94 -38.00 -25.48
N GLU A 222 24.36 -37.58 -26.68
CA GLU A 222 25.54 -36.71 -26.86
C GLU A 222 25.37 -35.38 -26.11
N ASN A 223 24.18 -34.77 -26.13
CA ASN A 223 23.93 -33.50 -25.46
C ASN A 223 23.95 -33.57 -23.92
N ILE A 224 23.67 -34.74 -23.35
CA ILE A 224 23.76 -34.97 -21.90
C ILE A 224 25.01 -35.75 -21.50
N GLU A 225 25.99 -35.81 -22.40
CA GLU A 225 27.28 -36.50 -22.23
C GLU A 225 27.12 -37.98 -21.79
N TYR A 226 26.04 -38.62 -22.22
CA TYR A 226 25.71 -39.99 -21.88
C TYR A 226 26.23 -40.98 -22.91
N LYS A 227 27.03 -41.95 -22.44
CA LYS A 227 27.46 -43.07 -23.27
C LYS A 227 26.38 -44.15 -23.31
N LEU A 228 25.62 -44.16 -24.41
CA LEU A 228 24.58 -45.16 -24.69
C LEU A 228 25.07 -46.60 -24.48
N GLN A 229 24.25 -47.40 -23.82
CA GLN A 229 24.45 -48.83 -23.63
C GLN A 229 23.73 -49.63 -24.72
N ARG A 230 24.00 -50.95 -24.79
CA ARG A 230 23.36 -51.83 -25.77
C ARG A 230 21.82 -51.80 -25.71
N PRO A 231 21.16 -51.80 -24.54
CA PRO A 231 19.70 -51.68 -24.47
C PRO A 231 19.16 -50.39 -25.08
N ASP A 232 19.82 -49.24 -24.86
CA ASP A 232 19.37 -47.91 -25.32
C ASP A 232 19.33 -47.75 -26.84
N VAL A 233 19.93 -48.68 -27.57
CA VAL A 233 19.97 -48.68 -29.05
C VAL A 233 19.29 -49.91 -29.67
N THR A 234 18.72 -50.80 -28.85
CA THR A 234 18.05 -52.02 -29.31
C THR A 234 16.55 -51.78 -29.36
N LEU A 235 15.99 -51.55 -30.56
CA LEU A 235 14.56 -51.28 -30.72
C LEU A 235 13.71 -52.47 -30.28
N ASN A 236 12.74 -52.23 -29.41
CA ASN A 236 11.72 -53.18 -29.02
C ASN A 236 10.45 -52.93 -29.85
N SER A 237 10.36 -53.62 -30.98
CA SER A 237 9.25 -53.46 -31.92
C SER A 237 7.90 -53.95 -31.36
N ALA A 238 7.88 -54.75 -30.29
CA ALA A 238 6.64 -55.31 -29.73
C ALA A 238 5.82 -54.27 -28.95
N VAL A 239 6.47 -53.25 -28.38
CA VAL A 239 5.85 -52.19 -27.58
C VAL A 239 5.98 -50.80 -28.21
N SER A 240 6.74 -50.68 -29.30
CA SER A 240 6.86 -49.44 -30.07
C SER A 240 5.61 -49.19 -30.92
N THR A 241 5.26 -47.93 -31.11
CA THR A 241 4.16 -47.45 -31.97
C THR A 241 4.69 -46.40 -32.96
N ASP A 242 3.84 -45.97 -33.89
CA ASP A 242 4.21 -44.90 -34.84
C ASP A 242 4.56 -43.57 -34.17
N LEU A 243 4.05 -43.32 -32.96
CA LEU A 243 4.32 -42.11 -32.17
C LEU A 243 5.43 -42.29 -31.13
N LYS A 244 5.81 -43.53 -30.80
CA LYS A 244 6.75 -43.83 -29.72
C LYS A 244 7.64 -45.02 -30.06
N ALA A 245 8.94 -44.79 -30.19
CA ALA A 245 9.94 -45.84 -30.26
C ALA A 245 10.46 -46.15 -28.84
N VAL A 246 10.52 -47.43 -28.49
CA VAL A 246 11.04 -47.93 -27.22
C VAL A 246 12.30 -48.75 -27.47
N PHE A 247 13.40 -48.42 -26.80
CA PHE A 247 14.67 -49.11 -26.89
C PHE A 247 14.99 -49.82 -25.56
N GLY A 248 15.16 -51.15 -25.63
CA GLY A 248 15.31 -52.01 -24.46
C GLY A 248 13.99 -52.56 -23.92
N GLU A 249 14.00 -52.97 -22.65
CA GLU A 249 12.87 -53.61 -21.95
C GLU A 249 12.71 -53.03 -20.54
N GLY A 250 11.49 -53.11 -19.98
CA GLY A 250 11.17 -52.66 -18.62
C GLY A 250 10.87 -51.17 -18.48
N ASP A 251 10.55 -50.75 -17.26
CA ASP A 251 10.08 -49.38 -16.94
C ASP A 251 11.14 -48.29 -17.18
N TRP A 252 12.42 -48.69 -17.29
CA TRP A 252 13.57 -47.81 -17.48
C TRP A 252 14.08 -47.80 -18.93
N ALA A 253 13.30 -48.32 -19.88
CA ALA A 253 13.67 -48.30 -21.29
C ALA A 253 13.84 -46.87 -21.81
N THR A 254 14.85 -46.65 -22.65
CA THR A 254 15.01 -45.39 -23.37
C THR A 254 13.86 -45.24 -24.37
N THR A 255 13.19 -44.09 -24.39
CA THR A 255 12.07 -43.87 -25.32
C THR A 255 12.28 -42.62 -26.15
N ALA A 256 11.77 -42.62 -27.38
CA ALA A 256 11.70 -41.45 -28.23
C ALA A 256 10.26 -41.27 -28.71
N GLU A 257 9.65 -40.13 -28.39
CA GLU A 257 8.26 -39.79 -28.73
C GLU A 257 8.19 -38.66 -29.75
N LYS A 258 7.42 -38.87 -30.84
CA LYS A 258 7.25 -37.86 -31.90
C LYS A 258 6.44 -36.67 -31.39
N MET A 259 6.88 -35.47 -31.76
CA MET A 259 6.12 -34.25 -31.52
C MET A 259 6.51 -33.11 -32.43
N TYR A 260 5.59 -32.17 -32.63
CA TYR A 260 5.92 -30.86 -33.19
C TYR A 260 6.39 -29.92 -32.08
N PHE A 261 7.62 -29.41 -32.18
CA PHE A 261 8.15 -28.41 -31.24
C PHE A 261 7.97 -27.00 -31.79
N PRO A 262 7.17 -26.12 -31.15
CA PRO A 262 6.98 -24.75 -31.60
C PRO A 262 8.21 -23.91 -31.27
N ILE A 263 8.83 -23.28 -32.27
CA ILE A 263 10.01 -22.41 -32.13
C ILE A 263 9.59 -20.98 -31.82
N GLU A 264 8.57 -20.50 -32.51
CA GLU A 264 7.93 -19.20 -32.37
C GLU A 264 6.56 -19.23 -33.08
N PRO A 265 5.69 -18.21 -32.96
CA PRO A 265 4.41 -18.20 -33.65
C PRO A 265 4.57 -18.46 -35.15
N GLY A 266 3.78 -19.39 -35.70
CA GLY A 266 3.85 -19.80 -37.11
C GLY A 266 4.98 -20.76 -37.48
N VAL A 267 5.90 -21.08 -36.57
CA VAL A 267 7.07 -21.93 -36.84
C VAL A 267 7.12 -23.10 -35.86
N ALA A 268 6.98 -24.32 -36.37
CA ALA A 268 7.19 -25.54 -35.60
C ALA A 268 8.07 -26.55 -36.37
N ARG A 269 8.78 -27.40 -35.65
CA ARG A 269 9.71 -28.40 -36.19
C ARG A 269 9.29 -29.82 -35.79
N PRO A 270 9.39 -30.82 -36.68
CA PRO A 270 9.39 -32.22 -36.30
C PRO A 270 10.50 -32.48 -35.29
N ALA A 271 10.16 -33.09 -34.17
CA ALA A 271 11.10 -33.35 -33.09
C ALA A 271 10.79 -34.70 -32.43
N TRP A 272 11.78 -35.21 -31.70
CA TRP A 272 11.63 -36.33 -30.80
C TRP A 272 11.95 -35.90 -29.38
N THR A 273 11.03 -36.14 -28.44
CA THR A 273 11.34 -36.09 -27.02
C THR A 273 11.88 -37.44 -26.59
N VAL A 274 13.15 -37.45 -26.21
CA VAL A 274 13.87 -38.65 -25.79
C VAL A 274 13.93 -38.69 -24.27
N LEU A 275 13.44 -39.77 -23.65
CA LEU A 275 13.66 -40.08 -22.24
C LEU A 275 14.89 -40.99 -22.11
N ILE A 276 15.92 -40.52 -21.42
CA ILE A 276 17.12 -41.31 -21.11
C ILE A 276 17.28 -41.43 -19.61
N TRP A 277 17.39 -42.67 -19.12
CA TRP A 277 17.69 -43.00 -17.74
C TRP A 277 19.20 -43.20 -17.56
N GLN A 278 19.79 -42.44 -16.64
CA GLN A 278 21.13 -42.66 -16.10
C GLN A 278 20.99 -43.31 -14.71
N PRO A 279 22.08 -43.83 -14.11
CA PRO A 279 22.01 -44.46 -12.78
C PRO A 279 21.41 -43.59 -11.66
N VAL A 280 21.48 -42.26 -11.80
CA VAL A 280 20.99 -41.28 -10.81
C VAL A 280 19.97 -40.35 -11.44
N ARG A 281 20.25 -39.90 -12.66
CA ARG A 281 19.52 -38.82 -13.34
C ARG A 281 18.62 -39.38 -14.42
N ALA A 282 17.55 -38.69 -14.72
CA ALA A 282 16.73 -38.95 -15.89
C ALA A 282 16.55 -37.62 -16.62
N PHE A 283 16.67 -37.66 -17.94
CA PHE A 283 16.51 -36.47 -18.77
C PHE A 283 15.38 -36.72 -19.77
N TYR A 284 14.53 -35.71 -19.94
CA TYR A 284 13.88 -35.50 -21.22
C TYR A 284 14.74 -34.56 -22.05
N VAL A 285 15.07 -34.99 -23.27
CA VAL A 285 15.79 -34.17 -24.25
C VAL A 285 14.98 -34.18 -25.54
N THR A 286 14.44 -33.03 -25.91
CA THR A 286 13.77 -32.83 -27.19
C THR A 286 14.78 -32.37 -28.23
N VAL A 287 14.92 -33.13 -29.32
CA VAL A 287 15.83 -32.82 -30.42
C VAL A 287 15.08 -32.67 -31.73
N ASP A 288 15.53 -31.74 -32.57
CA ASP A 288 15.05 -31.59 -33.95
C ASP A 288 15.31 -32.89 -34.73
N ALA A 289 14.28 -33.37 -35.41
CA ALA A 289 14.31 -34.68 -36.06
C ALA A 289 15.24 -34.74 -37.28
N GLU A 290 15.45 -33.62 -37.96
CA GLU A 290 16.29 -33.56 -39.16
C GLU A 290 17.76 -33.39 -38.79
N THR A 291 18.04 -32.55 -37.79
CA THR A 291 19.39 -32.07 -37.55
C THR A 291 20.00 -32.52 -36.22
N GLY A 292 19.22 -33.16 -35.35
CA GLY A 292 19.65 -33.54 -34.00
C GLY A 292 19.98 -32.35 -33.09
N THR A 293 19.53 -31.14 -33.43
CA THR A 293 19.75 -29.96 -32.59
C THR A 293 18.88 -30.07 -31.36
N VAL A 294 19.45 -29.90 -30.17
CA VAL A 294 18.66 -29.87 -28.94
C VAL A 294 17.79 -28.62 -28.94
N LEU A 295 16.48 -28.85 -28.83
CA LEU A 295 15.46 -27.81 -28.76
C LEU A 295 15.07 -27.54 -27.31
N TRP A 296 14.99 -28.59 -26.51
CA TRP A 296 14.68 -28.51 -25.09
C TRP A 296 15.35 -29.64 -24.33
N ARG A 297 15.75 -29.37 -23.09
CA ARG A 297 16.27 -30.38 -22.17
C ARG A 297 15.76 -30.06 -20.77
N LYS A 298 15.30 -31.10 -20.08
CA LYS A 298 15.04 -31.04 -18.66
C LYS A 298 15.66 -32.23 -17.97
N ASN A 299 16.47 -31.96 -16.96
CA ASN A 299 16.71 -32.97 -15.95
C ASN A 299 15.41 -33.15 -15.15
N ILE A 300 14.80 -34.32 -15.27
CA ILE A 300 13.58 -34.67 -14.55
C ILE A 300 13.86 -35.39 -13.24
N THR A 301 15.14 -35.64 -12.95
CA THR A 301 15.57 -35.90 -11.58
C THR A 301 15.71 -34.56 -10.88
N GLN A 302 14.84 -34.31 -9.92
CA GLN A 302 15.06 -33.27 -8.93
C GLN A 302 15.73 -33.93 -7.73
N ASP A 303 16.80 -33.33 -7.22
CA ASP A 303 17.17 -33.57 -5.82
C ASP A 303 16.02 -32.99 -4.99
N GLN A 304 15.35 -33.83 -4.22
CA GLN A 304 14.66 -33.30 -3.05
C GLN A 304 15.73 -32.73 -2.13
N THR A 305 15.48 -31.57 -1.53
CA THR A 305 16.27 -31.23 -0.36
C THR A 305 16.13 -32.37 0.63
N THR A 306 17.27 -32.86 1.08
CA THR A 306 17.33 -33.90 2.09
C THR A 306 16.54 -33.43 3.28
N SER A 307 15.68 -34.29 3.81
CA SER A 307 15.06 -34.02 5.09
C SER A 307 16.13 -33.82 6.16
N ALA A 308 15.95 -32.83 7.01
CA ALA A 308 16.64 -32.72 8.28
C ALA A 308 15.65 -33.06 9.40
N THR A 309 16.13 -33.72 10.45
CA THR A 309 15.32 -34.08 11.61
C THR A 309 15.74 -33.23 12.80
N TYR A 310 14.81 -32.48 13.37
CA TYR A 310 15.01 -31.61 14.53
C TYR A 310 14.27 -32.17 15.74
N ASN A 311 14.96 -32.46 16.85
CA ASN A 311 14.30 -32.83 18.11
C ASN A 311 13.99 -31.56 18.93
N VAL A 312 12.74 -31.08 18.87
CA VAL A 312 12.34 -29.74 19.35
C VAL A 312 11.02 -29.78 20.13
N TYR A 313 10.78 -28.76 20.94
CA TYR A 313 9.49 -28.48 21.57
C TYR A 313 8.54 -27.89 20.52
N ALA A 314 7.65 -28.74 20.00
CA ALA A 314 6.67 -28.39 18.97
C ALA A 314 5.26 -28.60 19.52
N ASN A 315 4.32 -27.74 19.09
CA ASN A 315 2.90 -27.91 19.34
C ASN A 315 2.17 -27.93 18.00
N PRO A 316 1.73 -29.10 17.48
CA PRO A 316 1.08 -29.19 16.17
C PRO A 316 -0.27 -28.47 16.09
N ASN A 317 -0.84 -28.07 17.23
CA ASN A 317 -2.06 -27.27 17.27
C ASN A 317 -1.79 -25.76 17.19
N GLY A 318 -0.58 -25.31 17.56
CA GLY A 318 -0.17 -23.92 17.45
C GLY A 318 0.02 -23.51 15.99
N TYR A 319 -0.25 -22.24 15.67
CA TYR A 319 -0.28 -21.76 14.28
C TYR A 319 1.02 -22.04 13.50
N ILE A 320 2.20 -21.93 14.14
CA ILE A 320 3.50 -22.24 13.51
C ILE A 320 4.13 -23.58 13.93
N ASN A 321 3.38 -24.49 14.55
CA ASN A 321 3.89 -25.77 15.07
C ASN A 321 5.10 -25.63 16.02
N VAL A 322 4.99 -24.73 17.00
CA VAL A 322 5.97 -24.42 18.04
C VAL A 322 5.23 -24.38 19.37
N ALA A 323 5.81 -24.98 20.42
CA ALA A 323 5.29 -24.82 21.78
C ALA A 323 5.87 -23.54 22.40
N ASP A 324 5.09 -22.84 23.23
CA ASP A 324 5.52 -21.59 23.89
C ASP A 324 6.86 -21.73 24.62
N SER A 325 7.03 -22.86 25.31
CA SER A 325 8.25 -23.20 26.04
C SER A 325 8.31 -24.71 26.33
N PRO A 326 9.33 -25.23 27.03
CA PRO A 326 9.34 -26.61 27.51
C PRO A 326 8.27 -26.93 28.58
N PHE A 327 7.66 -25.89 29.18
CA PHE A 327 6.62 -26.00 30.21
C PHE A 327 5.44 -25.08 29.89
N PRO A 328 4.79 -25.21 28.73
CA PRO A 328 3.79 -24.25 28.27
C PRO A 328 2.58 -24.20 29.22
N LEU A 329 2.02 -23.01 29.40
CA LEU A 329 0.79 -22.78 30.16
C LEU A 329 0.06 -21.55 29.61
N SER A 330 -0.35 -21.65 28.34
CA SER A 330 -1.20 -20.68 27.65
C SER A 330 -2.54 -21.34 27.30
N PRO A 331 -3.70 -20.76 27.68
CA PRO A 331 -3.83 -19.62 28.59
C PRO A 331 -3.33 -19.95 30.00
N GLY A 332 -2.77 -18.92 30.65
CA GLY A 332 -2.25 -18.97 32.01
C GLY A 332 -3.33 -18.99 33.10
N PRO A 333 -2.92 -19.06 34.37
CA PRO A 333 -3.83 -18.99 35.51
C PRO A 333 -4.58 -17.65 35.51
N ILE A 334 -5.82 -17.63 35.98
CA ILE A 334 -6.59 -16.38 36.15
C ILE A 334 -6.35 -15.70 37.50
N ASP A 335 -5.59 -16.33 38.40
CA ASP A 335 -5.23 -15.80 39.71
C ASP A 335 -3.72 -15.99 39.95
N PRO A 336 -2.94 -14.90 40.07
CA PRO A 336 -1.48 -14.97 40.23
C PRO A 336 -1.06 -15.63 41.55
N SER A 337 -1.94 -15.72 42.56
CA SER A 337 -1.62 -16.33 43.86
C SER A 337 -1.55 -17.86 43.82
N LEU A 338 -2.08 -18.48 42.76
CA LEU A 338 -2.08 -19.95 42.62
C LEU A 338 -0.67 -20.52 42.44
N GLY A 339 0.25 -19.73 41.87
CA GLY A 339 1.64 -20.15 41.64
C GLY A 339 1.79 -21.32 40.67
N THR A 340 0.74 -21.67 39.91
CA THR A 340 0.72 -22.81 39.00
C THR A 340 1.78 -22.67 37.92
N GLN A 341 2.51 -23.76 37.68
CA GLN A 341 3.52 -23.86 36.63
C GLN A 341 3.04 -24.84 35.56
N GLY A 342 3.47 -24.61 34.31
CA GLY A 342 3.16 -25.51 33.20
C GLY A 342 3.72 -26.92 33.42
N ALA A 343 3.09 -27.90 32.79
CA ALA A 343 3.57 -29.27 32.78
C ALA A 343 4.67 -29.44 31.73
N ALA A 344 5.65 -30.31 32.01
CA ALA A 344 6.68 -30.64 31.03
C ALA A 344 6.06 -31.23 29.77
N VAL A 345 6.42 -30.70 28.60
CA VAL A 345 6.14 -31.34 27.32
C VAL A 345 7.38 -32.04 26.79
N ALA A 346 7.20 -33.12 26.03
CA ALA A 346 8.31 -33.83 25.42
C ALA A 346 8.72 -33.14 24.10
N ARG A 347 10.02 -33.15 23.81
CA ARG A 347 10.48 -32.82 22.45
C ARG A 347 10.00 -33.89 21.48
N THR A 348 9.71 -33.48 20.25
CA THR A 348 9.27 -34.35 19.16
C THR A 348 10.20 -34.19 17.97
N ASP A 349 10.35 -35.26 17.20
CA ASP A 349 11.14 -35.24 15.99
C ASP A 349 10.33 -34.62 14.84
N GLN A 350 10.81 -33.47 14.36
CA GLN A 350 10.28 -32.78 13.20
C GLN A 350 11.21 -33.07 12.02
N THR A 351 10.79 -33.96 11.13
CA THR A 351 11.55 -34.30 9.91
C THR A 351 11.01 -33.50 8.75
N LEU A 352 11.80 -32.55 8.25
CA LEU A 352 11.34 -31.54 7.30
C LEU A 352 12.33 -31.41 6.14
N ILE A 353 11.79 -31.30 4.93
CA ILE A 353 12.55 -30.93 3.72
C ILE A 353 12.79 -29.41 3.67
N GLY A 354 11.95 -28.62 4.35
CA GLY A 354 12.06 -27.17 4.51
C GLY A 354 11.57 -26.34 3.32
N ASN A 355 11.13 -26.98 2.22
CA ASN A 355 10.56 -26.34 1.03
C ASN A 355 9.22 -26.97 0.59
N GLU A 356 8.62 -27.78 1.46
CA GLU A 356 7.37 -28.50 1.21
C GLU A 356 6.24 -27.50 0.99
N GLY A 357 5.33 -27.75 0.05
CA GLY A 357 4.18 -26.88 -0.16
C GLY A 357 3.38 -26.69 1.14
N PRO A 358 3.01 -25.46 1.55
CA PRO A 358 3.01 -24.19 0.80
C PRO A 358 4.36 -23.41 0.76
N LEU A 359 5.40 -23.91 1.40
CA LEU A 359 6.72 -23.27 1.60
C LEU A 359 7.66 -23.39 0.40
N SER A 360 7.12 -23.63 -0.79
CA SER A 360 7.90 -23.79 -2.03
C SER A 360 8.73 -22.56 -2.42
N PHE A 361 8.53 -21.42 -1.75
CA PHE A 361 9.39 -20.25 -1.90
C PHE A 361 10.80 -20.50 -1.35
N ASN A 362 10.99 -21.41 -0.40
CA ASN A 362 12.31 -21.69 0.15
C ASN A 362 13.08 -22.72 -0.68
N ASN A 363 13.63 -22.32 -1.84
CA ASN A 363 14.18 -23.25 -2.82
C ASN A 363 15.25 -24.22 -2.27
N ASN A 364 16.03 -23.78 -1.28
CA ASN A 364 17.14 -24.54 -0.70
C ASN A 364 16.77 -25.31 0.58
N GLY A 365 15.51 -25.22 1.04
CA GLY A 365 15.12 -25.70 2.36
C GLY A 365 15.73 -24.87 3.49
N TRP A 366 15.46 -25.23 4.74
CA TRP A 366 16.01 -24.50 5.89
C TRP A 366 17.52 -24.68 6.00
N ILE A 367 18.03 -25.87 5.75
CA ILE A 367 19.47 -26.15 5.62
C ILE A 367 19.70 -26.60 4.18
N THR A 368 20.65 -25.97 3.50
CA THR A 368 20.97 -26.32 2.11
C THR A 368 21.52 -27.75 2.06
N ASP A 369 21.24 -28.47 0.98
CA ASP A 369 21.74 -29.83 0.82
C ASP A 369 23.27 -29.95 0.91
N GLY A 370 23.72 -30.98 1.64
CA GLY A 370 25.13 -31.14 1.97
C GLY A 370 25.57 -30.32 3.19
N GLY A 371 24.73 -29.43 3.70
CA GLY A 371 24.91 -28.78 4.99
C GLY A 371 24.65 -29.73 6.16
N ASP A 372 25.50 -29.62 7.17
CA ASP A 372 25.52 -30.45 8.39
C ASP A 372 25.25 -29.63 9.67
N ARG A 373 24.89 -28.36 9.51
CA ARG A 373 24.79 -27.37 10.60
C ARG A 373 23.51 -26.54 10.50
N THR A 374 23.15 -25.88 11.61
CA THR A 374 22.09 -24.86 11.70
C THR A 374 22.45 -23.54 10.99
N ASP A 375 22.89 -23.63 9.73
CA ASP A 375 23.19 -22.50 8.83
C ASP A 375 22.34 -22.63 7.56
N GLY A 376 21.43 -21.68 7.39
CA GLY A 376 20.33 -21.75 6.44
C GLY A 376 20.15 -20.49 5.60
N ASN A 377 19.13 -20.50 4.74
CA ASN A 377 18.85 -19.34 3.89
C ASN A 377 18.28 -18.15 4.67
N ALA A 378 17.29 -18.39 5.55
CA ALA A 378 16.65 -17.32 6.33
C ALA A 378 17.40 -17.01 7.65
N VAL A 379 18.08 -18.02 8.22
CA VAL A 379 18.66 -17.96 9.57
C VAL A 379 19.99 -18.70 9.60
N GLN A 380 20.97 -18.13 10.30
CA GLN A 380 22.10 -18.86 10.87
C GLN A 380 21.93 -18.82 12.39
N ALA A 381 21.91 -19.97 13.05
CA ALA A 381 21.80 -20.04 14.51
C ALA A 381 23.03 -20.72 15.10
N GLY A 382 23.58 -20.13 16.15
CA GLY A 382 24.76 -20.67 16.83
C GLY A 382 25.06 -19.92 18.13
N LEU A 383 26.00 -20.45 18.91
CA LEU A 383 26.45 -19.85 20.15
C LEU A 383 27.22 -18.54 19.90
N ASP A 384 27.06 -17.56 20.78
CA ASP A 384 27.93 -16.38 20.91
C ASP A 384 28.36 -16.24 22.38
N VAL A 385 29.21 -17.13 22.86
CA VAL A 385 29.53 -17.20 24.31
C VAL A 385 30.84 -16.50 24.64
N VAL A 386 31.50 -15.87 23.66
CA VAL A 386 32.76 -15.12 23.82
C VAL A 386 32.83 -13.92 22.88
N SER A 387 33.61 -12.90 23.25
CA SER A 387 33.82 -11.70 22.43
C SER A 387 34.68 -11.96 21.18
N PRO A 388 34.47 -11.24 20.05
CA PRO A 388 33.44 -10.21 19.80
C PRO A 388 32.10 -10.78 19.35
N ASN A 389 31.02 -9.98 19.45
CA ASN A 389 29.68 -10.41 19.05
C ASN A 389 29.63 -10.97 17.62
N GLY A 390 28.74 -11.93 17.42
CA GLY A 390 28.62 -12.74 16.22
C GLY A 390 28.69 -14.23 16.57
N ILE A 391 28.06 -15.08 15.76
CA ILE A 391 28.14 -16.53 15.96
C ILE A 391 29.60 -16.99 16.03
N ASP A 392 29.95 -17.69 17.11
CA ASP A 392 31.26 -18.23 17.39
C ASP A 392 31.73 -19.16 16.28
N THR A 393 33.05 -19.30 16.11
CA THR A 393 33.60 -20.28 15.17
C THR A 393 33.20 -21.71 15.58
N ASN A 394 32.42 -22.39 14.74
CA ASN A 394 31.74 -23.66 15.05
C ASN A 394 30.70 -23.57 16.17
N GLY A 395 30.09 -22.40 16.37
CA GLY A 395 29.01 -22.19 17.32
C GLY A 395 27.68 -22.81 16.89
N GLU A 396 27.51 -23.14 15.61
CA GLU A 396 26.31 -23.82 15.12
C GLU A 396 26.18 -25.24 15.67
N ALA A 397 24.95 -25.69 15.89
CA ALA A 397 24.70 -27.11 16.17
C ALA A 397 25.06 -27.94 14.94
N ILE A 398 25.81 -29.02 15.13
CA ILE A 398 26.22 -29.97 14.09
C ILE A 398 25.40 -31.26 14.21
N GLU A 399 25.03 -31.86 13.09
CA GLU A 399 24.34 -33.16 13.04
C GLU A 399 25.00 -34.21 13.95
N VAL A 400 24.18 -35.09 14.53
CA VAL A 400 24.63 -36.15 15.44
C VAL A 400 25.28 -37.29 14.65
N THR A 401 24.69 -37.65 13.51
CA THR A 401 25.18 -38.67 12.60
C THR A 401 25.73 -38.00 11.34
N PRO A 402 27.01 -38.19 10.99
CA PRO A 402 27.59 -37.61 9.78
C PRO A 402 26.82 -37.99 8.49
N GLY A 403 26.39 -36.99 7.73
CA GLY A 403 25.53 -37.11 6.56
C GLY A 403 24.05 -37.42 6.86
N GLY A 404 23.68 -37.48 8.14
CA GLY A 404 22.35 -37.86 8.63
C GLY A 404 21.39 -36.69 8.81
N ARG A 405 21.91 -35.46 9.00
CA ARG A 405 21.13 -34.23 9.24
C ARG A 405 20.14 -34.37 10.39
N ASP A 406 20.53 -35.12 11.41
CA ASP A 406 19.79 -35.40 12.64
C ASP A 406 20.31 -34.52 13.79
N PHE A 407 19.51 -33.54 14.19
CA PHE A 407 19.79 -32.62 15.29
C PHE A 407 19.05 -33.07 16.54
N GLN A 408 19.53 -34.17 17.14
CA GLN A 408 18.88 -34.84 18.27
C GLN A 408 19.79 -34.88 19.50
N PHE A 409 19.63 -33.93 20.41
CA PHE A 409 20.48 -33.81 21.60
C PHE A 409 19.73 -34.14 22.88
N ALA A 410 20.37 -34.90 23.76
CA ALA A 410 19.80 -35.26 25.06
C ALA A 410 20.15 -34.19 26.11
N TYR A 411 19.13 -33.44 26.54
CA TYR A 411 19.22 -32.47 27.62
C TYR A 411 17.85 -32.27 28.30
N ASN A 412 17.85 -31.81 29.55
CA ASN A 412 16.67 -31.46 30.32
C ASN A 412 16.75 -29.99 30.75
N PRO A 413 15.83 -29.11 30.29
CA PRO A 413 15.78 -27.73 30.75
C PRO A 413 15.37 -27.64 32.22
N TYR A 414 15.49 -26.45 32.80
CA TYR A 414 15.04 -26.20 34.17
C TYR A 414 13.53 -26.49 34.30
N ASP A 415 13.17 -27.38 35.21
CA ASP A 415 11.80 -27.76 35.54
C ASP A 415 11.28 -26.90 36.71
N PRO A 416 10.30 -26.00 36.48
CA PRO A 416 9.78 -25.13 37.52
C PRO A 416 8.96 -25.87 38.59
N ASN A 417 8.54 -27.11 38.34
CA ASN A 417 7.78 -27.93 39.30
C ASN A 417 8.70 -28.67 40.28
N THR A 418 9.91 -29.03 39.86
CA THR A 418 10.87 -29.78 40.69
C THR A 418 12.08 -28.95 41.11
N ASN A 419 12.32 -27.79 40.48
CA ASN A 419 13.52 -26.96 40.58
C ASN A 419 14.80 -27.75 40.23
N THR A 420 14.72 -28.64 39.23
CA THR A 420 15.85 -29.44 38.76
C THR A 420 16.03 -29.28 37.24
N GLY A 421 17.18 -29.68 36.70
CA GLY A 421 17.49 -29.57 35.28
C GLY A 421 18.99 -29.73 35.04
N ASP A 422 19.38 -29.85 33.77
CA ASP A 422 20.79 -29.86 33.39
C ASP A 422 21.37 -28.43 33.43
N ASN A 423 22.70 -28.32 33.51
CA ASN A 423 23.35 -27.01 33.40
C ASN A 423 23.26 -26.52 31.94
N PRO A 424 22.69 -25.33 31.65
CA PRO A 424 22.50 -24.84 30.29
C PRO A 424 23.82 -24.66 29.53
N THR A 425 24.98 -24.58 30.20
CA THR A 425 26.28 -24.49 29.51
C THR A 425 26.84 -25.83 29.04
N GLY A 426 26.15 -26.94 29.29
CA GLY A 426 26.54 -28.26 28.80
C GLY A 426 26.47 -28.35 27.26
N ALA A 427 27.38 -29.10 26.64
CA ALA A 427 27.48 -29.18 25.17
C ALA A 427 26.19 -29.70 24.50
N ALA A 428 25.59 -30.77 25.03
CA ALA A 428 24.33 -31.31 24.49
C ALA A 428 23.16 -30.34 24.67
N PHE A 429 23.11 -29.60 25.79
CA PHE A 429 22.11 -28.57 26.03
C PHE A 429 22.24 -27.45 25.01
N ARG A 430 23.44 -26.90 24.85
CA ARG A 430 23.73 -25.82 23.89
C ARG A 430 23.35 -26.18 22.46
N ASN A 431 23.72 -27.37 22.00
CA ASN A 431 23.33 -27.83 20.67
C ASN A 431 21.80 -27.98 20.53
N GLY A 432 21.13 -28.47 21.58
CA GLY A 432 19.67 -28.56 21.63
C GLY A 432 18.98 -27.19 21.60
N ALA A 433 19.48 -26.24 22.39
CA ALA A 433 18.98 -24.86 22.44
C ALA A 433 19.18 -24.14 21.10
N VAL A 434 20.37 -24.22 20.49
CA VAL A 434 20.63 -23.69 19.14
C VAL A 434 19.70 -24.32 18.09
N THR A 435 19.43 -25.63 18.20
CA THR A 435 18.49 -26.33 17.31
C THR A 435 17.06 -25.80 17.47
N GLN A 436 16.61 -25.57 18.71
CA GLN A 436 15.30 -24.98 19.00
C GLN A 436 15.20 -23.55 18.44
N LEU A 437 16.21 -22.71 18.68
CA LEU A 437 16.27 -21.33 18.18
C LEU A 437 16.20 -21.29 16.64
N PHE A 438 16.97 -22.16 15.96
CA PHE A 438 16.94 -22.30 14.51
C PHE A 438 15.55 -22.69 13.99
N TYR A 439 14.91 -23.66 14.64
CA TYR A 439 13.58 -24.14 14.28
C TYR A 439 12.51 -23.04 14.40
N ILE A 440 12.48 -22.32 15.52
CA ILE A 440 11.50 -21.25 15.76
C ILE A 440 11.67 -20.12 14.74
N ASN A 441 12.90 -19.64 14.54
CA ASN A 441 13.17 -18.54 13.61
C ASN A 441 12.75 -18.88 12.17
N ASN A 442 13.02 -20.11 11.69
CA ASN A 442 12.59 -20.52 10.35
C ASN A 442 11.07 -20.67 10.23
N ARG A 443 10.40 -21.25 11.24
CA ARG A 443 8.92 -21.32 11.29
C ARG A 443 8.28 -19.93 11.25
N TYR A 444 8.85 -18.98 11.97
CA TYR A 444 8.37 -17.60 12.02
C TYR A 444 8.58 -16.89 10.67
N HIS A 445 9.79 -16.95 10.09
CA HIS A 445 10.08 -16.43 8.74
C HIS A 445 9.06 -16.96 7.72
N ASP A 446 8.79 -18.27 7.77
CA ASP A 446 7.91 -18.91 6.81
C ASP A 446 6.44 -18.46 6.94
N ALA A 447 5.98 -18.23 8.17
CA ALA A 447 4.65 -17.69 8.44
C ALA A 447 4.53 -16.24 7.93
N LEU A 448 5.52 -15.40 8.19
CA LEU A 448 5.51 -14.02 7.72
C LEU A 448 5.61 -13.90 6.19
N TYR A 449 6.32 -14.81 5.54
CA TYR A 449 6.36 -14.87 4.08
C TYR A 449 4.94 -15.05 3.50
N GLN A 450 4.13 -15.92 4.11
CA GLN A 450 2.74 -16.14 3.71
C GLN A 450 1.87 -14.90 3.93
N LEU A 451 2.17 -14.10 4.96
CA LEU A 451 1.52 -12.80 5.22
C LEU A 451 2.04 -11.67 4.31
N GLY A 452 2.96 -11.97 3.39
CA GLY A 452 3.46 -11.04 2.38
C GLY A 452 4.72 -10.27 2.77
N TRP A 453 5.42 -10.69 3.82
CA TRP A 453 6.79 -10.22 4.09
C TRP A 453 7.80 -11.04 3.29
N THR A 454 7.90 -10.70 2.02
CA THR A 454 8.70 -11.38 0.99
C THR A 454 10.02 -10.66 0.75
N GLU A 455 10.84 -11.15 -0.18
CA GLU A 455 12.12 -10.57 -0.57
C GLU A 455 11.95 -9.12 -1.06
N ALA A 456 10.91 -8.86 -1.87
CA ALA A 456 10.58 -7.50 -2.33
C ALA A 456 10.06 -6.58 -1.21
N ALA A 457 9.62 -7.14 -0.09
CA ALA A 457 9.24 -6.42 1.13
C ALA A 457 10.35 -6.44 2.19
N PHE A 458 11.60 -6.71 1.78
CA PHE A 458 12.80 -6.62 2.61
C PHE A 458 12.80 -7.62 3.77
N ASN A 459 12.41 -8.87 3.52
CA ASN A 459 12.60 -9.95 4.49
C ASN A 459 14.09 -10.33 4.65
N PHE A 460 14.40 -11.27 5.55
CA PHE A 460 15.78 -11.72 5.78
C PHE A 460 16.07 -13.03 5.04
N GLN A 461 16.93 -12.99 4.02
CA GLN A 461 17.39 -14.15 3.27
C GLN A 461 18.83 -13.99 2.77
N HIS A 462 19.60 -15.08 2.76
CA HIS A 462 20.93 -15.07 2.19
C HIS A 462 20.89 -15.01 0.66
N ASP A 463 20.01 -15.79 0.04
CA ASP A 463 19.70 -15.76 -1.38
C ASP A 463 18.20 -15.50 -1.59
N ASN A 464 17.88 -14.46 -2.37
CA ASN A 464 16.52 -14.04 -2.70
C ASN A 464 16.00 -14.70 -3.99
N PHE A 465 16.78 -15.57 -4.62
CA PHE A 465 16.42 -16.31 -5.83
C PHE A 465 15.99 -15.40 -7.00
N GLY A 466 16.46 -14.16 -7.01
CA GLY A 466 16.09 -13.14 -8.00
C GLY A 466 14.66 -12.60 -7.88
N ARG A 467 14.01 -12.72 -6.71
CA ARG A 467 12.60 -12.29 -6.50
C ARG A 467 12.41 -10.84 -6.03
N GLY A 468 13.49 -10.10 -5.85
CA GLY A 468 13.47 -8.72 -5.35
C GLY A 468 14.29 -8.56 -4.06
N GLY A 469 14.40 -7.34 -3.55
CA GLY A 469 15.20 -7.02 -2.36
C GLY A 469 16.71 -7.21 -2.56
N ALA A 470 17.46 -6.94 -1.49
CA ALA A 470 18.88 -7.18 -1.37
C ALA A 470 19.11 -8.37 -0.42
N GLY A 471 19.57 -9.50 -0.95
CA GLY A 471 19.90 -10.67 -0.12
C GLY A 471 21.19 -10.50 0.68
N ASN A 472 21.75 -11.62 1.11
CA ASN A 472 22.89 -11.71 2.04
C ASN A 472 22.59 -11.15 3.44
N ASP A 473 21.33 -11.21 3.86
CA ASP A 473 20.85 -10.54 5.05
C ASP A 473 20.09 -11.45 6.03
N ARG A 474 20.26 -12.77 5.89
CA ARG A 474 19.76 -13.77 6.85
C ARG A 474 20.03 -13.40 8.31
N VAL A 475 19.11 -13.76 9.19
CA VAL A 475 19.23 -13.50 10.63
C VAL A 475 20.46 -14.22 11.21
N SER A 476 21.25 -13.50 12.01
CA SER A 476 22.25 -14.05 12.94
C SER A 476 21.56 -14.26 14.28
N ALA A 477 21.20 -15.50 14.59
CA ALA A 477 20.51 -15.88 15.82
C ALA A 477 21.54 -16.41 16.83
N GLU A 478 21.93 -15.54 17.77
CA GLU A 478 23.02 -15.74 18.72
C GLU A 478 22.46 -16.30 20.03
N ALA A 479 22.73 -17.58 20.27
CA ALA A 479 22.30 -18.32 21.45
C ALA A 479 23.27 -18.12 22.62
N GLN A 480 22.72 -18.05 23.84
CA GLN A 480 23.44 -17.81 25.09
C GLN A 480 24.45 -16.66 25.04
N ASP A 481 24.08 -15.57 24.36
CA ASP A 481 24.98 -14.47 24.07
C ASP A 481 25.66 -13.91 25.33
N PHE A 482 26.99 -13.75 25.27
CA PHE A 482 27.82 -13.40 26.43
C PHE A 482 27.63 -11.97 26.94
N SER A 483 27.05 -11.10 26.12
CA SER A 483 26.95 -9.66 26.39
C SER A 483 25.84 -9.32 27.40
N GLY A 484 24.93 -10.26 27.70
CA GLY A 484 23.80 -10.02 28.59
C GLY A 484 23.27 -11.25 29.34
N THR A 485 22.30 -10.98 30.21
CA THR A 485 21.50 -11.97 30.96
C THR A 485 20.13 -11.37 31.24
N ASN A 486 19.11 -12.22 31.42
CA ASN A 486 17.74 -11.81 31.81
C ASN A 486 17.08 -10.81 30.84
N ASN A 487 17.35 -10.98 29.54
CA ASN A 487 16.81 -10.14 28.48
C ASN A 487 16.96 -10.85 27.12
N ALA A 488 16.55 -10.19 26.04
CA ALA A 488 16.96 -10.46 24.67
C ALA A 488 17.00 -9.12 23.90
N ASN A 489 17.41 -9.14 22.64
CA ASN A 489 17.25 -7.99 21.74
C ASN A 489 17.43 -8.39 20.27
N PHE A 490 16.92 -7.55 19.38
CA PHE A 490 17.12 -7.65 17.94
C PHE A 490 17.62 -6.34 17.34
N SER A 491 18.72 -6.41 16.58
CA SER A 491 19.22 -5.30 15.77
C SER A 491 18.79 -5.45 14.32
N THR A 492 18.02 -4.49 13.82
CA THR A 492 17.51 -4.50 12.43
C THR A 492 18.24 -3.46 11.57
N PRO A 493 19.30 -3.84 10.83
CA PRO A 493 19.80 -2.98 9.75
C PRO A 493 18.85 -3.00 8.55
N SER A 494 19.06 -2.07 7.62
CA SER A 494 18.35 -2.03 6.33
C SER A 494 18.59 -3.30 5.51
N ASP A 495 17.74 -3.51 4.51
CA ASP A 495 17.83 -4.58 3.50
C ASP A 495 19.26 -4.79 2.97
N GLY A 496 19.69 -6.05 2.89
CA GLY A 496 21.08 -6.43 2.61
C GLY A 496 22.01 -6.47 3.83
N GLY A 497 21.57 -5.96 4.99
CA GLY A 497 22.25 -6.09 6.27
C GLY A 497 21.63 -7.18 7.14
N ARG A 498 22.45 -8.04 7.75
CA ARG A 498 21.96 -9.15 8.57
C ARG A 498 21.29 -8.66 9.86
N GLY A 499 20.04 -9.05 10.07
CA GLY A 499 19.40 -8.92 11.38
C GLY A 499 20.18 -9.71 12.43
N ARG A 500 20.33 -9.16 13.65
CA ARG A 500 21.07 -9.83 14.73
C ARG A 500 20.17 -9.98 15.95
N MET A 501 19.81 -11.22 16.27
CA MET A 501 19.06 -11.58 17.47
C MET A 501 20.03 -12.08 18.52
N GLN A 502 20.02 -11.48 19.71
CA GLN A 502 20.87 -11.85 20.83
C GLN A 502 19.99 -12.39 21.96
N MET A 503 19.98 -13.71 22.13
CA MET A 503 19.23 -14.40 23.17
C MET A 503 20.11 -14.64 24.39
N TYR A 504 19.58 -14.41 25.59
CA TYR A 504 20.36 -14.54 26.82
C TYR A 504 19.84 -15.65 27.74
N ARG A 505 20.73 -16.07 28.64
CA ARG A 505 20.38 -16.91 29.78
C ARG A 505 19.73 -16.07 30.88
N TRP A 506 18.77 -16.67 31.58
CA TRP A 506 18.09 -16.10 32.73
C TRP A 506 18.63 -16.68 34.04
N THR A 507 19.22 -15.82 34.86
CA THR A 507 19.99 -16.15 36.07
C THR A 507 19.17 -16.08 37.35
N LEU A 508 17.84 -16.22 37.25
CA LEU A 508 16.89 -16.06 38.36
C LEU A 508 16.62 -17.39 39.10
N THR A 509 17.12 -18.49 38.57
CA THR A 509 16.97 -19.86 39.08
C THR A 509 18.32 -20.58 39.12
N SER A 510 18.37 -21.76 39.75
CA SER A 510 19.53 -22.65 39.74
C SER A 510 19.08 -24.09 39.46
N PRO A 511 19.44 -24.70 38.30
CA PRO A 511 20.21 -24.10 37.20
C PRO A 511 19.47 -22.92 36.54
N ASN A 512 20.22 -22.10 35.82
CA ASN A 512 19.68 -20.97 35.04
C ASN A 512 18.71 -21.48 33.96
N ILE A 513 17.72 -20.65 33.62
CA ILE A 513 16.87 -20.89 32.45
C ILE A 513 17.59 -20.38 31.20
N ASP A 514 17.38 -21.05 30.07
CA ASP A 514 17.94 -20.66 28.78
C ASP A 514 16.84 -20.07 27.90
N GLY A 515 16.93 -18.77 27.59
CA GLY A 515 15.89 -18.05 26.85
C GLY A 515 15.76 -18.52 25.40
N ASP A 516 16.78 -19.22 24.89
CA ASP A 516 16.76 -19.90 23.58
C ASP A 516 15.66 -21.00 23.45
N LEU A 517 14.95 -21.30 24.54
CA LEU A 517 13.84 -22.27 24.58
C LEU A 517 12.47 -21.62 24.76
N ASP A 518 12.37 -20.30 24.97
CA ASP A 518 11.11 -19.58 25.17
C ASP A 518 10.71 -18.89 23.85
N ALA A 519 9.71 -19.47 23.18
CA ALA A 519 9.26 -19.02 21.87
C ALA A 519 8.56 -17.66 21.93
N ASP A 520 7.96 -17.27 23.06
CA ASP A 520 7.35 -15.95 23.22
C ASP A 520 8.39 -14.86 22.97
N VAL A 521 9.57 -15.01 23.61
CA VAL A 521 10.68 -14.05 23.51
C VAL A 521 11.32 -14.09 22.13
N ILE A 522 11.59 -15.28 21.58
CA ILE A 522 12.23 -15.41 20.24
C ILE A 522 11.35 -14.77 19.15
N VAL A 523 10.05 -15.02 19.19
CA VAL A 523 9.11 -14.44 18.22
C VAL A 523 8.97 -12.93 18.42
N HIS A 524 8.95 -12.46 19.67
CA HIS A 524 9.00 -11.03 19.98
C HIS A 524 10.22 -10.36 19.33
N GLU A 525 11.42 -10.91 19.54
CA GLU A 525 12.65 -10.34 18.99
C GLU A 525 12.65 -10.32 17.45
N PHE A 526 12.23 -11.40 16.80
CA PHE A 526 12.17 -11.43 15.33
C PHE A 526 11.19 -10.37 14.80
N THR A 527 10.09 -10.11 15.50
CA THR A 527 9.09 -9.12 15.09
C THR A 527 9.65 -7.69 15.04
N HIS A 528 10.68 -7.35 15.82
CA HIS A 528 11.41 -6.09 15.63
C HIS A 528 12.07 -6.01 14.25
N GLY A 529 12.52 -7.13 13.70
CA GLY A 529 12.96 -7.27 12.31
C GLY A 529 11.87 -6.90 11.31
N LEU A 530 10.69 -7.53 11.43
CA LEU A 530 9.52 -7.27 10.58
C LEU A 530 9.11 -5.80 10.62
N SER A 531 8.82 -5.28 11.80
CA SER A 531 8.27 -3.94 11.99
C SER A 531 9.26 -2.85 11.52
N ASN A 532 10.56 -2.97 11.81
CA ASN A 532 11.55 -2.02 11.33
C ASN A 532 11.79 -2.13 9.82
N ARG A 533 11.83 -3.33 9.22
CA ARG A 533 12.03 -3.48 7.76
C ARG A 533 10.87 -2.88 6.97
N LEU A 534 9.63 -3.09 7.42
CA LEU A 534 8.45 -2.55 6.75
C LEU A 534 8.34 -1.02 6.89
N HIS A 535 8.77 -0.45 8.01
CA HIS A 535 8.79 1.00 8.22
C HIS A 535 10.12 1.61 7.81
N GLY A 536 10.17 2.12 6.57
CA GLY A 536 11.33 2.88 6.10
C GLY A 536 12.62 2.06 5.96
N ASN A 537 12.51 0.73 5.80
CA ASN A 537 13.66 -0.16 5.67
C ASN A 537 14.71 0.07 6.79
N ALA A 538 14.24 -0.02 8.04
CA ALA A 538 14.94 0.24 9.30
C ALA A 538 15.13 1.71 9.71
N PHE A 539 14.69 2.68 8.91
CA PHE A 539 14.78 4.11 9.26
C PHE A 539 13.44 4.74 9.71
N GLY A 540 12.37 3.96 9.82
CA GLY A 540 11.02 4.48 10.05
C GLY A 540 10.68 4.76 11.52
N LEU A 541 10.78 3.74 12.38
CA LEU A 541 10.30 3.75 13.79
C LEU A 541 11.17 4.63 14.71
N THR A 542 11.25 5.92 14.40
CA THR A 542 12.19 6.89 14.98
C THR A 542 11.58 7.74 16.09
N THR A 543 10.25 7.83 16.16
CA THR A 543 9.55 8.52 17.25
C THR A 543 9.38 7.57 18.44
N ASN A 544 9.30 8.11 19.67
CA ASN A 544 9.12 7.27 20.85
C ASN A 544 7.83 6.42 20.78
N MET A 545 6.72 7.02 20.32
CA MET A 545 5.45 6.30 20.15
C MET A 545 5.53 5.23 19.05
N SER A 546 6.25 5.46 17.96
CA SER A 546 6.51 4.41 16.96
C SER A 546 7.36 3.26 17.54
N GLY A 547 8.32 3.58 18.42
CA GLY A 547 9.08 2.58 19.19
C GLY A 547 8.20 1.78 20.16
N MET A 548 7.22 2.41 20.81
CA MET A 548 6.22 1.70 21.62
C MET A 548 5.43 0.70 20.77
N MET A 549 4.98 1.09 19.58
CA MET A 549 4.29 0.16 18.68
C MET A 549 5.20 -0.99 18.25
N GLY A 550 6.50 -0.72 18.05
CA GLY A 550 7.55 -1.74 17.87
C GLY A 550 7.45 -2.87 18.89
N GLU A 551 7.48 -2.54 20.18
CA GLU A 551 7.30 -3.48 21.29
C GLU A 551 5.92 -4.17 21.25
N GLY A 552 4.88 -3.40 20.94
CA GLY A 552 3.51 -3.90 20.96
C GLY A 552 3.18 -4.90 19.86
N TRP A 553 3.70 -4.68 18.64
CA TRP A 553 3.60 -5.65 17.55
C TRP A 553 4.35 -6.93 17.91
N SER A 554 5.54 -6.82 18.49
CA SER A 554 6.32 -7.97 18.92
C SER A 554 5.56 -8.86 19.91
N ASP A 555 4.91 -8.27 20.92
CA ASP A 555 4.04 -9.02 21.83
C ASP A 555 2.80 -9.62 21.12
N PHE A 556 2.21 -8.88 20.19
CA PHE A 556 1.02 -9.33 19.46
C PHE A 556 1.30 -10.53 18.56
N PHE A 557 2.42 -10.52 17.81
CA PHE A 557 2.79 -11.61 16.91
C PHE A 557 3.24 -12.86 17.67
N ALA A 558 3.96 -12.71 18.79
CA ALA A 558 4.32 -13.82 19.67
C ALA A 558 3.08 -14.62 20.10
N HIS A 559 2.11 -13.95 20.71
CA HIS A 559 0.90 -14.64 21.15
C HIS A 559 0.03 -15.13 19.98
N SER A 560 -0.05 -14.40 18.87
CA SER A 560 -0.91 -14.80 17.74
C SER A 560 -0.38 -16.02 16.99
N LEU A 561 0.94 -16.16 16.83
CA LEU A 561 1.55 -17.28 16.10
C LEU A 561 1.73 -18.53 16.95
N LEU A 562 1.78 -18.38 18.27
CA LEU A 562 1.84 -19.51 19.20
C LEU A 562 0.45 -20.00 19.60
N SER A 563 -0.59 -19.18 19.43
CA SER A 563 -1.98 -19.57 19.69
C SER A 563 -2.41 -20.81 18.92
N GLU A 564 -3.34 -21.55 19.51
CA GLU A 564 -4.02 -22.70 18.93
C GLU A 564 -5.55 -22.50 18.82
N PRO A 565 -6.27 -23.24 17.95
CA PRO A 565 -7.71 -23.09 17.80
C PRO A 565 -8.54 -23.33 19.08
N SER A 566 -8.00 -24.07 20.05
CA SER A 566 -8.63 -24.35 21.34
C SER A 566 -8.52 -23.19 22.34
N ASP A 567 -7.66 -22.22 22.07
CA ASP A 567 -7.42 -21.12 23.01
C ASP A 567 -8.66 -20.25 23.18
N PRO A 568 -9.10 -20.01 24.42
CA PRO A 568 -10.27 -19.20 24.67
C PRO A 568 -9.96 -17.71 24.48
N LEU A 569 -10.85 -16.97 23.84
CA LEU A 569 -10.75 -15.50 23.78
C LEU A 569 -10.71 -14.87 25.18
N ASN A 570 -11.48 -15.44 26.12
CA ASN A 570 -11.48 -15.10 27.54
C ASN A 570 -10.39 -15.90 28.26
N GLY A 571 -9.13 -15.47 28.11
CA GLY A 571 -7.96 -16.09 28.73
C GLY A 571 -6.92 -15.06 29.15
N VAL A 572 -5.96 -15.51 29.97
CA VAL A 572 -4.76 -14.75 30.35
C VAL A 572 -3.58 -15.30 29.54
N TYR A 573 -2.81 -14.43 28.89
CA TYR A 573 -1.62 -14.82 28.14
C TYR A 573 -0.45 -13.95 28.61
N SER A 574 0.63 -14.56 29.09
CA SER A 574 1.78 -13.87 29.67
C SER A 574 2.97 -13.90 28.73
N MET A 575 3.67 -12.79 28.54
CA MET A 575 4.92 -12.73 27.79
C MET A 575 6.10 -13.30 28.62
N GLY A 576 6.80 -14.30 28.09
CA GLY A 576 7.98 -14.90 28.73
C GLY A 576 7.63 -15.65 30.02
N GLY A 577 6.49 -16.36 30.02
CA GLY A 577 5.99 -17.01 31.22
C GLY A 577 6.97 -18.01 31.83
N TYR A 578 7.80 -18.67 31.03
CA TYR A 578 8.80 -19.63 31.50
C TYR A 578 10.06 -18.93 32.01
N ASP A 579 10.65 -18.06 31.19
CA ASP A 579 11.90 -17.33 31.48
C ASP A 579 11.85 -16.49 32.76
N THR A 580 10.68 -15.97 33.10
CA THR A 580 10.48 -15.01 34.20
C THR A 580 10.26 -15.65 35.58
N ARG A 581 10.52 -16.96 35.71
CA ARG A 581 10.45 -17.63 37.01
C ARG A 581 11.34 -16.91 38.03
N ASN A 582 10.74 -16.52 39.16
CA ASN A 582 11.38 -15.74 40.23
C ASN A 582 11.85 -14.31 39.86
N LEU A 583 11.39 -13.74 38.73
CA LEU A 583 11.64 -12.34 38.38
C LEU A 583 11.03 -11.38 39.40
N LEU A 584 9.82 -11.68 39.87
CA LEU A 584 9.08 -10.83 40.79
C LEU A 584 9.44 -11.13 42.25
N SER A 585 9.64 -10.05 43.03
CA SER A 585 9.96 -10.13 44.46
C SER A 585 8.73 -10.38 45.34
N GLY A 586 8.93 -10.61 46.64
CA GLY A 586 7.82 -10.65 47.62
C GLY A 586 6.92 -11.89 47.56
N GLY A 587 7.41 -13.02 47.02
CA GLY A 587 6.66 -14.27 46.90
C GLY A 587 5.81 -14.38 45.62
N LEU A 588 5.80 -13.35 44.78
CA LEU A 588 5.14 -13.36 43.46
C LEU A 588 5.97 -14.02 42.36
N GLY A 589 7.17 -14.52 42.67
CA GLY A 589 8.05 -15.19 41.72
C GLY A 589 7.48 -16.45 41.05
N THR A 590 6.41 -17.04 41.61
CA THR A 590 5.63 -18.15 41.02
C THR A 590 4.45 -17.68 40.17
N ALA A 591 4.19 -16.38 40.09
CA ALA A 591 3.10 -15.80 39.30
C ALA A 591 3.52 -15.48 37.85
N ASN A 592 4.62 -16.09 37.39
CA ASN A 592 5.24 -15.87 36.08
C ASN A 592 4.27 -16.12 34.91
N TYR A 593 3.40 -17.15 34.98
CA TYR A 593 2.38 -17.39 33.95
C TYR A 593 1.14 -16.46 34.01
N TYR A 594 1.08 -15.55 34.98
CA TYR A 594 0.07 -14.49 35.01
C TYR A 594 0.69 -13.16 34.58
N TYR A 595 1.80 -12.75 35.18
CA TYR A 595 2.38 -11.42 34.90
C TYR A 595 3.41 -11.44 33.77
N GLY A 596 4.20 -12.51 33.64
CA GLY A 596 5.35 -12.53 32.75
C GLY A 596 6.31 -11.35 33.00
N ILE A 597 6.80 -10.75 31.92
CA ILE A 597 7.59 -9.50 31.94
C ILE A 597 6.77 -8.21 31.75
N ARG A 598 5.43 -8.26 31.70
CA ARG A 598 4.58 -7.08 31.44
C ARG A 598 3.80 -6.66 32.70
N ARG A 599 3.28 -5.43 32.73
CA ARG A 599 2.54 -4.92 33.92
C ARG A 599 1.21 -5.64 34.11
N PHE A 600 0.54 -6.01 33.02
CA PHE A 600 -0.68 -6.80 33.00
C PHE A 600 -0.55 -7.96 32.01
N PRO A 601 -1.21 -9.11 32.27
CA PRO A 601 -1.34 -10.15 31.25
C PRO A 601 -2.00 -9.61 30.00
N LYS A 602 -1.78 -10.25 28.84
CA LYS A 602 -2.66 -10.05 27.71
C LYS A 602 -4.01 -10.73 27.96
N ALA A 603 -5.09 -9.96 27.86
CA ALA A 603 -6.47 -10.42 28.01
C ALA A 603 -7.39 -9.39 27.35
N ILE A 604 -8.55 -9.82 26.83
CA ILE A 604 -9.56 -8.88 26.33
C ILE A 604 -10.22 -8.11 27.49
N MET A 605 -10.66 -6.88 27.25
CA MET A 605 -11.18 -5.96 28.27
C MET A 605 -12.42 -6.53 28.98
N SER A 606 -13.26 -7.27 28.24
CA SER A 606 -14.45 -7.93 28.80
C SER A 606 -14.13 -9.12 29.70
N PHE A 607 -12.89 -9.62 29.71
CA PHE A 607 -12.50 -10.72 30.58
C PHE A 607 -12.14 -10.20 31.98
N THR A 608 -13.11 -10.29 32.88
CA THR A 608 -13.01 -9.77 34.25
C THR A 608 -12.87 -10.88 35.29
N GLY A 609 -12.20 -10.58 36.40
CA GLY A 609 -12.06 -11.49 37.53
C GLY A 609 -11.48 -10.81 38.77
N GLY A 610 -11.03 -11.61 39.73
CA GLY A 610 -10.37 -11.13 40.95
C GLY A 610 -11.23 -10.22 41.84
N PRO A 611 -10.59 -9.53 42.80
CA PRO A 611 -11.24 -8.54 43.65
C PRO A 611 -12.02 -7.47 42.85
N SER A 612 -13.29 -7.27 43.20
CA SER A 612 -14.19 -6.30 42.57
C SER A 612 -14.56 -6.58 41.10
N ASN A 613 -14.31 -7.79 40.59
CA ASN A 613 -14.66 -8.23 39.23
C ASN A 613 -14.17 -7.23 38.15
N ARG A 614 -12.89 -6.89 38.23
CA ARG A 614 -12.23 -5.93 37.34
C ARG A 614 -11.61 -6.64 36.12
N PRO A 615 -11.32 -5.94 35.01
CA PRO A 615 -10.60 -6.52 33.87
C PRO A 615 -9.26 -7.13 34.28
N HIS A 616 -8.89 -8.29 33.73
CA HIS A 616 -7.54 -8.84 33.91
C HIS A 616 -6.46 -7.94 33.30
N ASN A 617 -6.82 -7.24 32.21
CA ASN A 617 -6.02 -6.20 31.60
C ASN A 617 -6.87 -4.93 31.37
N PRO A 618 -6.75 -3.91 32.25
CA PRO A 618 -7.55 -2.69 32.18
C PRO A 618 -6.99 -1.63 31.23
N ILE A 619 -5.83 -1.85 30.60
CA ILE A 619 -5.10 -0.75 29.93
C ILE A 619 -5.86 -0.22 28.72
N THR A 620 -5.76 1.09 28.53
CA THR A 620 -6.39 1.89 27.47
C THR A 620 -5.39 2.87 26.89
N PHE A 621 -5.81 3.59 25.85
CA PHE A 621 -4.99 4.61 25.23
C PHE A 621 -4.55 5.69 26.22
N ALA A 622 -5.38 6.05 27.21
CA ALA A 622 -5.01 7.02 28.25
C ALA A 622 -3.79 6.59 29.10
N ASP A 623 -3.47 5.30 29.18
CA ASP A 623 -2.38 4.79 30.02
C ASP A 623 -0.98 5.03 29.43
N VAL A 624 -0.88 5.59 28.22
CA VAL A 624 0.39 6.14 27.70
C VAL A 624 0.68 7.55 28.25
N ASP A 625 -0.34 8.26 28.76
CA ASP A 625 -0.19 9.56 29.41
C ASP A 625 0.12 9.37 30.90
N GLN A 626 1.29 9.86 31.31
CA GLN A 626 1.77 9.80 32.69
C GLN A 626 0.81 10.44 33.71
N THR A 627 -0.06 11.36 33.27
CA THR A 627 -1.02 12.05 34.13
C THR A 627 -2.34 11.28 34.31
N SER A 628 -2.61 10.30 33.46
CA SER A 628 -3.86 9.53 33.44
C SER A 628 -3.67 8.06 33.82
N VAL A 629 -2.45 7.53 33.67
CA VAL A 629 -2.15 6.11 33.88
C VAL A 629 -2.59 5.57 35.23
N SER A 630 -3.18 4.38 35.23
CA SER A 630 -3.58 3.66 36.44
C SER A 630 -3.13 2.20 36.42
N TYR A 631 -2.58 1.75 37.55
CA TYR A 631 -2.04 0.40 37.70
C TYR A 631 -2.80 -0.45 38.72
N SER A 632 -3.89 0.10 39.25
CA SER A 632 -4.61 -0.42 40.42
C SER A 632 -6.05 -0.82 40.14
N ASP A 633 -6.51 -0.62 38.90
CA ASP A 633 -7.86 -0.89 38.39
C ASP A 633 -7.99 -2.23 37.66
N GLY A 634 -6.90 -2.99 37.53
CA GLY A 634 -6.94 -4.38 37.09
C GLY A 634 -7.46 -5.34 38.18
N ALA A 635 -7.78 -6.56 37.76
CA ALA A 635 -8.17 -7.67 38.64
C ALA A 635 -7.13 -7.89 39.75
N PHE A 636 -5.85 -7.82 39.40
CA PHE A 636 -4.73 -7.85 40.32
C PHE A 636 -3.79 -6.69 39.99
N ALA A 637 -3.34 -5.97 41.02
CA ALA A 637 -2.53 -4.77 40.84
C ALA A 637 -1.17 -5.12 40.20
N ALA A 638 -0.74 -4.31 39.23
CA ALA A 638 0.53 -4.54 38.54
C ALA A 638 1.72 -4.51 39.51
N PRO A 639 2.70 -5.43 39.40
CA PRO A 639 3.82 -5.52 40.33
C PRO A 639 4.93 -4.51 39.98
N ILE A 640 4.63 -3.22 40.01
CA ILE A 640 5.55 -2.13 39.64
C ILE A 640 6.59 -1.93 40.74
N SER A 641 7.57 -2.84 40.80
CA SER A 641 8.76 -2.71 41.63
C SER A 641 9.93 -3.51 41.05
N GLY A 642 11.13 -2.93 41.08
CA GLY A 642 12.40 -3.62 40.79
C GLY A 642 12.74 -3.86 39.32
N HIS A 643 11.79 -4.30 38.46
CA HIS A 643 12.07 -4.74 37.08
C HIS A 643 11.19 -4.10 35.99
N LEU A 644 10.06 -3.46 36.36
CA LEU A 644 9.16 -2.79 35.43
C LEU A 644 9.27 -1.27 35.58
N SER A 645 9.24 -0.56 34.44
CA SER A 645 9.25 0.91 34.41
C SER A 645 7.97 1.48 35.05
N ASN A 646 8.10 2.59 35.78
CA ASN A 646 6.95 3.37 36.25
C ASN A 646 6.54 4.48 35.25
N THR A 647 7.32 4.68 34.19
CA THR A 647 7.06 5.67 33.15
C THR A 647 6.07 5.14 32.13
N ALA A 648 4.97 5.87 31.95
CA ALA A 648 3.84 5.48 31.10
C ALA A 648 4.22 5.36 29.61
N ASP A 649 4.98 6.32 29.09
CA ASP A 649 5.41 6.40 27.69
C ASP A 649 6.79 5.75 27.44
N GLN A 650 7.30 4.95 28.36
CA GLN A 650 8.46 4.12 28.08
C GLN A 650 8.07 3.07 27.03
N VAL A 651 8.96 2.72 26.09
CA VAL A 651 8.57 1.94 24.90
C VAL A 651 7.85 0.62 25.21
N HIS A 652 8.28 -0.13 26.22
CA HIS A 652 7.64 -1.39 26.60
C HIS A 652 6.30 -1.13 27.30
N SER A 653 6.23 -0.10 28.16
CA SER A 653 4.98 0.38 28.78
C SER A 653 3.94 0.77 27.72
N GLY A 654 4.31 1.57 26.72
CA GLY A 654 3.40 1.94 25.64
C GLY A 654 3.03 0.74 24.76
N GLY A 655 3.99 -0.15 24.49
CA GLY A 655 3.78 -1.35 23.68
C GLY A 655 2.71 -2.28 24.22
N GLU A 656 2.59 -2.38 25.55
CA GLU A 656 1.49 -3.13 26.19
C GLU A 656 0.11 -2.61 25.72
N VAL A 657 -0.07 -1.30 25.64
CA VAL A 657 -1.31 -0.63 25.20
C VAL A 657 -1.61 -0.94 23.74
N TRP A 658 -0.61 -0.78 22.86
CA TRP A 658 -0.76 -1.06 21.43
C TRP A 658 -1.12 -2.54 21.19
N SER A 659 -0.36 -3.43 21.82
CA SER A 659 -0.57 -4.87 21.75
C SER A 659 -1.95 -5.28 22.29
N ALA A 660 -2.46 -4.61 23.33
CA ALA A 660 -3.80 -4.87 23.86
C ALA A 660 -4.90 -4.45 22.89
N ALA A 661 -4.74 -3.34 22.16
CA ALA A 661 -5.66 -2.93 21.11
C ALA A 661 -5.70 -3.95 19.96
N LEU A 662 -4.55 -4.41 19.47
CA LEU A 662 -4.48 -5.44 18.44
C LEU A 662 -5.07 -6.78 18.89
N TRP A 663 -4.96 -7.11 20.18
CA TRP A 663 -5.57 -8.31 20.75
C TRP A 663 -7.11 -8.24 20.77
N GLU A 664 -7.69 -7.06 20.97
CA GLU A 664 -9.14 -6.87 20.78
C GLU A 664 -9.54 -7.05 19.31
N VAL A 665 -8.78 -6.46 18.38
CA VAL A 665 -9.03 -6.61 16.93
C VAL A 665 -9.04 -8.10 16.54
N ARG A 666 -8.02 -8.84 16.99
CA ARG A 666 -7.95 -10.30 16.82
C ARG A 666 -9.16 -11.01 17.41
N ALA A 667 -9.59 -10.64 18.62
CA ALA A 667 -10.74 -11.26 19.26
C ALA A 667 -12.05 -11.03 18.49
N GLN A 668 -12.26 -9.83 17.93
CA GLN A 668 -13.41 -9.56 17.06
C GLN A 668 -13.40 -10.44 15.81
N MET A 669 -12.25 -10.52 15.13
CA MET A 669 -12.10 -11.34 13.94
C MET A 669 -12.29 -12.84 14.24
N ILE A 670 -11.77 -13.34 15.37
CA ILE A 670 -11.97 -14.75 15.76
C ILE A 670 -13.42 -15.04 16.12
N ASN A 671 -14.11 -14.12 16.82
CA ASN A 671 -15.54 -14.27 17.10
C ASN A 671 -16.37 -14.44 15.82
N ARG A 672 -16.01 -13.71 14.75
CA ARG A 672 -16.71 -13.75 13.47
C ARG A 672 -16.29 -14.93 12.59
N MET A 673 -14.99 -15.24 12.53
CA MET A 673 -14.40 -16.14 11.52
C MET A 673 -13.88 -17.47 12.10
N GLY A 674 -13.98 -17.68 13.42
CA GLY A 674 -13.25 -18.73 14.11
C GLY A 674 -11.73 -18.49 14.05
N PHE A 675 -10.92 -19.53 14.21
CA PHE A 675 -9.46 -19.37 14.28
C PHE A 675 -8.83 -18.77 13.00
N ALA A 676 -9.50 -18.82 11.84
CA ALA A 676 -9.06 -18.09 10.64
C ALA A 676 -9.00 -16.56 10.86
N GLY A 677 -9.73 -16.04 11.85
CA GLY A 677 -9.62 -14.64 12.30
C GLY A 677 -8.24 -14.29 12.88
N ASN A 678 -7.51 -15.26 13.44
CA ASN A 678 -6.14 -15.08 13.90
C ASN A 678 -5.22 -14.67 12.75
N GLU A 679 -5.21 -15.48 11.68
CA GLU A 679 -4.46 -15.18 10.46
C GLU A 679 -4.91 -13.87 9.82
N ARG A 680 -6.23 -13.63 9.71
CA ARG A 680 -6.77 -12.39 9.17
C ARG A 680 -6.30 -11.15 9.95
N SER A 681 -6.26 -11.22 11.28
CA SER A 681 -5.77 -10.10 12.10
C SER A 681 -4.29 -9.81 11.89
N MET A 682 -3.45 -10.84 11.77
CA MET A 682 -2.02 -10.65 11.46
C MET A 682 -1.84 -10.09 10.05
N GLN A 683 -2.62 -10.56 9.08
CA GLN A 683 -2.57 -10.08 7.70
C GLN A 683 -2.87 -8.58 7.60
N VAL A 684 -3.98 -8.10 8.19
CA VAL A 684 -4.32 -6.67 8.14
C VAL A 684 -3.31 -5.80 8.90
N VAL A 685 -2.66 -6.34 9.94
CA VAL A 685 -1.59 -5.65 10.67
C VAL A 685 -0.33 -5.55 9.82
N VAL A 686 0.14 -6.64 9.19
CA VAL A 686 1.30 -6.62 8.28
C VAL A 686 1.07 -5.65 7.12
N ASP A 687 -0.14 -5.63 6.56
CA ASP A 687 -0.47 -4.70 5.47
C ASP A 687 -0.62 -3.26 5.97
N GLY A 688 -1.13 -3.04 7.19
CA GLY A 688 -1.16 -1.73 7.85
C GLY A 688 0.23 -1.12 7.99
N MET A 689 1.20 -1.91 8.49
CA MET A 689 2.61 -1.48 8.60
C MET A 689 3.20 -1.03 7.26
N LYS A 690 2.78 -1.65 6.13
CA LYS A 690 3.25 -1.26 4.78
C LYS A 690 2.61 0.05 4.29
N LEU A 691 1.44 0.42 4.81
CA LEU A 691 0.67 1.60 4.44
C LEU A 691 0.96 2.81 5.34
N ALA A 692 1.53 2.57 6.51
CA ALA A 692 1.79 3.59 7.51
C ALA A 692 2.90 4.59 7.09
N PRO A 693 2.89 5.82 7.63
CA PRO A 693 4.02 6.75 7.49
C PRO A 693 5.27 6.18 8.19
N LEU A 694 6.43 6.80 7.97
CA LEU A 694 7.71 6.27 8.46
C LEU A 694 7.76 6.08 9.99
N GLY A 695 7.38 7.09 10.76
CA GLY A 695 7.33 7.04 12.22
C GLY A 695 5.93 7.33 12.74
N PRO A 696 4.98 6.39 12.58
CA PRO A 696 3.58 6.65 12.87
C PRO A 696 3.35 6.88 14.36
N ASP A 697 2.36 7.70 14.71
CA ASP A 697 1.71 7.63 16.00
C ASP A 697 0.61 6.55 16.02
N TYR A 698 -0.01 6.28 17.18
CA TYR A 698 -1.01 5.21 17.32
C TYR A 698 -2.23 5.40 16.42
N ILE A 699 -2.65 6.65 16.20
CA ILE A 699 -3.84 6.97 15.42
C ILE A 699 -3.55 6.83 13.93
N GLN A 700 -2.36 7.26 13.50
CA GLN A 700 -1.89 7.06 12.13
C GLN A 700 -1.77 5.57 11.78
N GLU A 701 -1.22 4.76 12.68
CA GLU A 701 -1.10 3.32 12.45
C GLU A 701 -2.46 2.61 12.48
N ARG A 702 -3.33 2.96 13.42
CA ARG A 702 -4.73 2.47 13.44
C ARG A 702 -5.40 2.71 12.09
N ASP A 703 -5.26 3.92 11.55
CA ASP A 703 -5.87 4.30 10.27
C ASP A 703 -5.24 3.53 9.10
N ALA A 704 -3.94 3.22 9.15
CA ALA A 704 -3.28 2.36 8.17
C ALA A 704 -3.81 0.91 8.21
N ILE A 705 -4.04 0.34 9.41
CA ILE A 705 -4.64 -0.99 9.58
C ILE A 705 -6.10 -1.00 9.10
N LEU A 706 -6.87 0.07 9.36
CA LEU A 706 -8.22 0.23 8.84
C LEU A 706 -8.25 0.29 7.31
N ALA A 707 -7.31 1.01 6.70
CA ALA A 707 -7.14 1.06 5.25
C ALA A 707 -6.82 -0.34 4.68
N ALA A 708 -5.93 -1.09 5.33
CA ALA A 708 -5.64 -2.47 4.96
C ALA A 708 -6.89 -3.37 5.08
N ALA A 709 -7.62 -3.29 6.20
CA ALA A 709 -8.85 -4.05 6.42
C ALA A 709 -9.93 -3.74 5.36
N GLY A 710 -10.02 -2.50 4.89
CA GLY A 710 -10.92 -2.08 3.81
C GLY A 710 -10.76 -2.87 2.51
N VAL A 711 -9.55 -3.37 2.22
CA VAL A 711 -9.28 -4.22 1.05
C VAL A 711 -9.91 -5.61 1.20
N TYR A 712 -9.97 -6.14 2.42
CA TYR A 712 -10.48 -7.47 2.71
C TYR A 712 -12.00 -7.49 2.89
N GLY A 713 -12.59 -6.40 3.35
CA GLY A 713 -14.03 -6.19 3.34
C GLY A 713 -14.55 -5.37 4.53
N ALA A 714 -15.80 -4.94 4.41
CA ALA A 714 -16.48 -4.11 5.40
C ALA A 714 -16.49 -4.71 6.81
N ALA A 715 -16.65 -6.03 6.91
CA ALA A 715 -16.68 -6.73 8.19
C ALA A 715 -15.31 -6.70 8.91
N ASP A 716 -14.20 -6.71 8.16
CA ASP A 716 -12.87 -6.56 8.75
C ASP A 716 -12.65 -5.13 9.26
N VAL A 717 -13.13 -4.11 8.53
CA VAL A 717 -13.12 -2.70 9.00
C VAL A 717 -13.90 -2.53 10.30
N ALA A 718 -15.07 -3.17 10.40
CA ALA A 718 -15.89 -3.14 11.61
C ALA A 718 -15.19 -3.79 12.82
N ASP A 719 -14.57 -4.95 12.62
CA ASP A 719 -13.81 -5.65 13.68
C ASP A 719 -12.61 -4.83 14.16
N VAL A 720 -11.89 -4.18 13.24
CA VAL A 720 -10.76 -3.30 13.57
C VAL A 720 -11.22 -2.08 14.36
N TRP A 721 -12.26 -1.37 13.91
CA TRP A 721 -12.82 -0.24 14.65
C TRP A 721 -13.25 -0.63 16.05
N GLU A 722 -13.97 -1.74 16.19
CA GLU A 722 -14.43 -2.19 17.50
C GLU A 722 -13.26 -2.55 18.42
N GLY A 723 -12.23 -3.23 17.91
CA GLY A 723 -11.05 -3.57 18.69
C GLY A 723 -10.30 -2.36 19.24
N PHE A 724 -10.02 -1.37 18.37
CA PHE A 724 -9.35 -0.14 18.79
C PHE A 724 -10.20 0.72 19.74
N ARG A 725 -11.50 0.83 19.46
CA ARG A 725 -12.43 1.59 20.29
C ARG A 725 -12.54 1.04 21.70
N ILE A 726 -12.54 -0.28 21.89
CA ILE A 726 -12.56 -0.90 23.23
C ILE A 726 -11.37 -0.42 24.09
N ARG A 727 -10.23 -0.11 23.47
CA ARG A 727 -9.01 0.35 24.14
C ARG A 727 -8.81 1.87 24.07
N GLY A 728 -9.87 2.65 23.80
CA GLY A 728 -9.81 4.12 23.83
C GLY A 728 -9.19 4.76 22.59
N MET A 729 -8.96 4.00 21.51
CA MET A 729 -8.48 4.50 20.22
C MET A 729 -9.62 4.63 19.19
N GLY A 730 -10.80 5.04 19.66
CA GLY A 730 -12.00 5.28 18.85
C GLY A 730 -11.87 6.46 17.87
N PHE A 731 -12.91 6.69 17.08
CA PHE A 731 -12.87 7.60 15.93
C PHE A 731 -12.35 9.01 16.26
N SER A 732 -12.76 9.61 17.38
CA SER A 732 -12.34 10.95 17.79
C SER A 732 -11.09 11.00 18.68
N ALA A 733 -10.40 9.87 18.88
CA ALA A 733 -9.17 9.82 19.66
C ALA A 733 -8.04 10.59 18.97
N THR A 734 -7.20 11.28 19.74
CA THR A 734 -6.11 12.12 19.22
C THR A 734 -4.82 11.96 20.00
N VAL A 735 -3.70 12.19 19.31
CA VAL A 735 -2.36 12.33 19.90
C VAL A 735 -1.98 13.80 19.89
N ASP A 736 -1.86 14.41 21.07
CA ASP A 736 -1.39 15.78 21.19
C ASP A 736 0.15 15.83 21.19
N THR A 737 0.79 14.83 21.80
CA THR A 737 2.26 14.71 21.83
C THR A 737 2.66 13.24 21.90
N PRO A 738 3.53 12.73 21.01
CA PRO A 738 3.93 11.31 20.96
C PRO A 738 4.89 10.88 22.10
N GLY A 739 5.32 11.83 22.93
CA GLY A 739 6.23 11.58 24.05
C GLY A 739 7.68 11.35 23.65
N ASN A 740 8.54 11.16 24.65
CA ASN A 740 9.98 10.98 24.50
C ASN A 740 10.58 9.91 25.42
N GLY A 741 9.72 9.10 26.04
CA GLY A 741 10.12 8.04 26.98
C GLY A 741 10.33 8.52 28.41
N GLY A 742 10.07 9.81 28.68
CA GLY A 742 10.22 10.46 29.99
C GLY A 742 8.91 10.85 30.67
N GLY A 743 7.77 10.33 30.21
CA GLY A 743 6.42 10.60 30.71
C GLY A 743 5.78 11.84 30.09
N SER A 744 6.11 12.17 28.85
CA SER A 744 5.68 13.41 28.18
C SER A 744 4.60 13.22 27.12
N ALA A 745 4.23 11.98 26.79
CA ALA A 745 3.13 11.71 25.88
C ALA A 745 1.81 12.32 26.40
N ARG A 746 1.00 12.86 25.49
CA ARG A 746 -0.32 13.44 25.76
C ARG A 746 -1.28 12.95 24.69
N VAL A 747 -2.39 12.37 25.14
CA VAL A 747 -3.40 11.77 24.27
C VAL A 747 -4.79 12.05 24.82
N THR A 748 -5.77 12.12 23.92
CA THR A 748 -7.18 12.13 24.28
C THR A 748 -7.80 10.83 23.78
N GLU A 749 -8.27 10.00 24.71
CA GLU A 749 -8.97 8.76 24.35
C GLU A 749 -10.40 9.03 23.88
N ALA A 750 -10.89 8.15 23.02
CA ALA A 750 -12.28 8.13 22.58
C ALA A 750 -12.77 6.69 22.43
N PHE A 751 -14.05 6.48 22.72
CA PHE A 751 -14.71 5.17 22.66
C PHE A 751 -15.86 5.16 21.64
N ASP A 752 -15.83 6.05 20.65
CA ASP A 752 -16.78 6.16 19.56
C ASP A 752 -16.34 5.38 18.31
N THR A 753 -17.30 5.03 17.45
CA THR A 753 -17.05 4.51 16.10
C THR A 753 -17.27 5.61 15.08
N PRO A 754 -16.72 5.50 13.85
CA PRO A 754 -17.09 6.42 12.78
C PRO A 754 -18.59 6.36 12.53
N ASN A 755 -19.12 7.46 12.04
CA ASN A 755 -20.46 7.53 11.48
C ASN A 755 -20.35 7.84 9.98
N VAL A 756 -21.48 7.98 9.31
CA VAL A 756 -21.51 8.47 7.93
C VAL A 756 -20.87 9.86 7.82
N VAL A 757 -20.26 10.16 6.67
CA VAL A 757 -19.53 11.40 6.35
C VAL A 757 -20.16 12.09 5.14
N ILE A 758 -19.97 13.40 5.00
CA ILE A 758 -20.33 14.10 3.76
C ILE A 758 -19.12 14.08 2.82
N MET A 759 -19.30 13.58 1.59
CA MET A 759 -18.21 13.39 0.63
C MET A 759 -17.82 14.67 -0.12
N GLU A 760 -16.52 14.83 -0.37
CA GLU A 760 -15.97 15.82 -1.29
C GLU A 760 -15.00 15.17 -2.29
N PRO A 761 -15.05 15.54 -3.60
CA PRO A 761 -16.01 16.47 -4.19
C PRO A 761 -17.42 15.85 -4.31
N GLY A 762 -18.45 16.65 -4.04
CA GLY A 762 -19.83 16.22 -4.30
C GLY A 762 -20.88 17.02 -3.55
N PHE A 763 -20.52 17.71 -2.48
CA PHE A 763 -21.39 18.75 -1.94
C PHE A 763 -21.49 19.89 -2.95
N ALA A 764 -22.70 20.33 -3.26
CA ALA A 764 -22.90 21.43 -4.19
C ALA A 764 -24.02 22.34 -3.72
N VAL A 765 -23.80 23.65 -3.85
CA VAL A 765 -24.81 24.67 -3.66
C VAL A 765 -25.29 25.10 -5.04
N SER A 766 -26.57 24.86 -5.33
CA SER A 766 -27.19 25.30 -6.59
C SER A 766 -28.27 26.32 -6.29
N ASP A 767 -28.21 27.44 -6.96
CA ASP A 767 -29.16 28.55 -6.96
C ASP A 767 -30.23 28.41 -8.07
N ALA A 768 -30.24 27.29 -8.81
CA ALA A 768 -31.22 27.05 -9.89
C ALA A 768 -32.70 27.25 -9.50
N PRO A 769 -33.15 27.06 -8.24
CA PRO A 769 -34.51 27.41 -7.83
C PRO A 769 -34.77 28.92 -7.66
N GLY A 770 -33.72 29.73 -7.55
CA GLY A 770 -33.74 31.18 -7.47
C GLY A 770 -33.70 31.82 -8.85
N ASP A 771 -32.68 32.63 -9.13
CA ASP A 771 -32.53 33.27 -10.46
C ASP A 771 -31.55 32.56 -11.40
N GLY A 772 -30.73 31.64 -10.87
CA GLY A 772 -29.89 30.75 -11.67
C GLY A 772 -28.65 31.42 -12.25
N ASP A 773 -28.14 32.48 -11.60
CA ASP A 773 -26.91 33.18 -11.97
C ASP A 773 -25.62 32.51 -11.45
N THR A 774 -25.75 31.39 -10.73
CA THR A 774 -24.76 30.55 -10.07
C THR A 774 -24.27 31.01 -8.70
N TYR A 775 -24.80 32.10 -8.14
CA TYR A 775 -24.33 32.70 -6.89
C TYR A 775 -25.46 32.81 -5.86
N PRO A 776 -25.31 32.23 -4.65
CA PRO A 776 -26.32 32.37 -3.61
C PRO A 776 -26.52 33.81 -3.14
N GLU A 777 -27.74 34.34 -3.19
CA GLU A 777 -28.04 35.72 -2.80
C GLU A 777 -29.04 35.83 -1.62
N PRO A 778 -29.07 36.95 -0.86
CA PRO A 778 -29.95 37.08 0.30
C PRO A 778 -31.43 36.87 -0.03
N GLY A 779 -32.09 35.94 0.68
CA GLY A 779 -33.50 35.61 0.48
C GLY A 779 -33.77 34.60 -0.63
N GLU A 780 -32.73 34.12 -1.31
CA GLU A 780 -32.84 33.21 -2.44
C GLU A 780 -33.03 31.74 -2.01
N PRO A 781 -33.92 30.97 -2.68
CA PRO A 781 -34.01 29.53 -2.50
C PRO A 781 -32.90 28.78 -3.24
N LEU A 782 -32.16 27.96 -2.50
CA LEU A 782 -31.11 27.07 -2.98
C LEU A 782 -31.54 25.61 -2.93
N THR A 783 -30.89 24.80 -3.75
CA THR A 783 -30.82 23.35 -3.64
C THR A 783 -29.41 22.92 -3.26
N LEU A 784 -29.28 22.32 -2.09
CA LEU A 784 -28.03 21.74 -1.61
C LEU A 784 -27.98 20.27 -2.04
N THR A 785 -26.98 19.88 -2.82
CA THR A 785 -26.68 18.47 -3.05
C THR A 785 -25.77 18.00 -1.92
N VAL A 786 -26.26 17.07 -1.10
CA VAL A 786 -25.53 16.54 0.05
C VAL A 786 -25.25 15.05 -0.18
N PRO A 787 -24.02 14.67 -0.55
CA PRO A 787 -23.62 13.26 -0.65
C PRO A 787 -23.22 12.72 0.73
N ILE A 788 -23.94 11.74 1.24
CA ILE A 788 -23.60 11.07 2.49
C ILE A 788 -23.05 9.68 2.18
N GLU A 789 -21.83 9.40 2.61
CA GLU A 789 -21.20 8.09 2.51
C GLU A 789 -21.08 7.41 3.87
N ASN A 790 -21.33 6.11 3.89
CA ASN A 790 -21.09 5.29 5.06
C ASN A 790 -19.71 4.62 5.03
N GLN A 791 -18.79 5.08 5.87
CA GLN A 791 -17.43 4.51 6.01
C GLN A 791 -17.27 3.62 7.24
N THR A 792 -18.36 3.23 7.90
CA THR A 792 -18.33 2.62 9.25
C THR A 792 -18.00 1.11 9.29
N GLY A 793 -17.86 0.45 8.14
CA GLY A 793 -17.71 -1.01 8.03
C GLY A 793 -19.01 -1.82 8.24
N VAL A 794 -20.07 -1.20 8.78
CA VAL A 794 -21.39 -1.83 8.96
C VAL A 794 -22.47 -1.05 8.21
N THR A 795 -23.66 -1.63 8.01
CA THR A 795 -24.79 -0.88 7.44
C THR A 795 -25.36 0.08 8.48
N ILE A 796 -25.43 1.38 8.15
CA ILE A 796 -26.15 2.36 8.97
C ILE A 796 -27.60 2.42 8.48
N ASN A 797 -28.52 2.08 9.36
CA ASN A 797 -29.95 2.01 9.05
C ASN A 797 -30.63 3.35 9.33
N SER A 798 -31.68 3.63 8.55
CA SER A 798 -32.55 4.80 8.72
C SER A 798 -31.79 6.14 8.71
N VAL A 799 -30.85 6.31 7.79
CA VAL A 799 -30.08 7.55 7.67
C VAL A 799 -30.99 8.68 7.23
N THR A 800 -30.96 9.79 7.96
CA THR A 800 -31.61 11.06 7.62
C THR A 800 -30.64 12.21 7.76
N ALA A 801 -30.86 13.30 7.02
CA ALA A 801 -30.15 14.55 7.25
C ALA A 801 -31.04 15.78 7.11
N ASN A 802 -30.77 16.82 7.89
CA ASN A 802 -31.36 18.15 7.76
C ASN A 802 -30.29 19.24 7.83
N VAL A 803 -30.63 20.44 7.36
CA VAL A 803 -29.74 21.60 7.33
C VAL A 803 -30.32 22.70 8.23
N ASN A 804 -29.54 23.21 9.17
CA ASN A 804 -29.90 24.26 10.13
C ASN A 804 -31.23 24.00 10.87
N GLY A 805 -31.54 22.74 11.19
CA GLY A 805 -32.80 22.36 11.86
C GLY A 805 -34.03 22.32 10.96
N GLY A 806 -33.83 22.30 9.64
CA GLY A 806 -34.89 22.07 8.64
C GLY A 806 -35.49 20.66 8.68
N PRO A 807 -36.36 20.31 7.72
CA PRO A 807 -36.97 18.98 7.66
C PRO A 807 -35.94 17.89 7.35
N ASP A 808 -36.14 16.71 7.94
CA ASP A 808 -35.32 15.53 7.67
C ASP A 808 -35.56 14.98 6.25
N VAL A 809 -34.47 14.77 5.52
CA VAL A 809 -34.44 14.09 4.23
C VAL A 809 -33.88 12.68 4.42
N SER A 810 -34.60 11.66 3.95
CA SER A 810 -34.18 10.26 4.11
C SER A 810 -33.18 9.81 3.05
N TYR A 811 -32.12 9.18 3.51
CA TYR A 811 -31.09 8.49 2.72
C TYR A 811 -31.27 6.97 2.73
N GLY A 812 -32.20 6.45 3.56
CA GLY A 812 -32.47 5.03 3.68
C GLY A 812 -31.40 4.29 4.49
N ASN A 813 -31.17 3.02 4.17
CA ASN A 813 -30.10 2.24 4.76
C ASN A 813 -28.86 2.36 3.87
N LEU A 814 -27.75 2.82 4.44
CA LEU A 814 -26.49 2.97 3.72
C LEU A 814 -25.59 1.79 4.06
N ALA A 815 -25.26 0.95 3.07
CA ALA A 815 -24.22 -0.05 3.23
C ALA A 815 -22.83 0.60 3.25
N HIS A 816 -21.81 -0.11 3.73
CA HIS A 816 -20.44 0.40 3.75
C HIS A 816 -19.96 0.80 2.33
N ASN A 817 -19.22 1.90 2.24
CA ASN A 817 -18.75 2.56 1.01
C ASN A 817 -19.86 2.85 0.00
N THR A 818 -21.09 3.03 0.49
CA THR A 818 -22.20 3.51 -0.33
C THR A 818 -22.38 5.00 -0.06
N THR A 819 -22.14 5.80 -1.09
CA THR A 819 -22.56 7.20 -1.12
C THR A 819 -23.99 7.30 -1.66
N VAL A 820 -24.85 8.04 -0.95
CA VAL A 820 -26.15 8.45 -1.47
C VAL A 820 -26.21 9.96 -1.44
N SER A 821 -26.53 10.56 -2.58
CA SER A 821 -26.77 12.00 -2.67
C SER A 821 -28.25 12.30 -2.59
N ARG A 822 -28.61 13.32 -1.81
CA ARG A 822 -29.95 13.91 -1.82
C ARG A 822 -29.85 15.41 -2.02
N GLN A 823 -30.91 15.95 -2.59
CA GLN A 823 -31.13 17.38 -2.68
C GLN A 823 -31.92 17.83 -1.46
N ILE A 824 -31.41 18.84 -0.75
CA ILE A 824 -32.05 19.46 0.41
C ILE A 824 -32.29 20.93 0.06
N SER A 825 -33.54 21.38 0.17
CA SER A 825 -33.87 22.79 -0.04
C SER A 825 -33.37 23.64 1.13
N TYR A 826 -32.79 24.79 0.80
CA TYR A 826 -32.34 25.79 1.77
C TYR A 826 -32.71 27.18 1.25
N THR A 827 -32.91 28.17 2.12
CA THR A 827 -33.14 29.55 1.70
C THR A 827 -32.11 30.41 2.41
N VAL A 828 -31.35 31.20 1.64
CA VAL A 828 -30.38 32.15 2.20
C VAL A 828 -31.14 33.12 3.10
N PRO A 829 -30.70 33.37 4.34
CA PRO A 829 -31.34 34.35 5.20
C PRO A 829 -31.46 35.71 4.51
N ALA A 830 -32.67 36.30 4.46
CA ALA A 830 -32.90 37.58 3.78
C ALA A 830 -32.07 38.75 4.35
N GLY A 831 -31.59 38.63 5.59
CA GLY A 831 -30.68 39.59 6.22
C GLY A 831 -29.18 39.28 6.04
N ALA A 832 -28.82 38.28 5.24
CA ALA A 832 -27.42 37.96 4.98
C ALA A 832 -26.73 39.13 4.25
N GLY A 833 -25.52 39.48 4.69
CA GLY A 833 -24.73 40.52 4.04
C GLY A 833 -24.18 40.03 2.70
N CYS A 834 -24.19 40.88 1.68
CA CYS A 834 -23.50 40.56 0.44
C CYS A 834 -21.99 40.41 0.69
N GLY A 835 -21.37 39.35 0.17
CA GLY A 835 -19.99 38.97 0.44
C GLY A 835 -19.76 38.26 1.79
N SER A 836 -20.81 38.02 2.59
CA SER A 836 -20.70 37.29 3.85
C SER A 836 -20.60 35.77 3.64
N SER A 837 -19.97 35.08 4.59
CA SER A 837 -19.97 33.61 4.65
C SER A 837 -21.17 33.09 5.43
N ILE A 838 -21.89 32.14 4.86
CA ILE A 838 -22.98 31.40 5.52
C ILE A 838 -22.46 30.03 5.93
N THR A 839 -22.63 29.67 7.21
CA THR A 839 -22.37 28.31 7.72
C THR A 839 -23.66 27.49 7.74
N LEU A 840 -23.56 26.28 7.20
CA LEU A 840 -24.58 25.25 7.17
C LEU A 840 -24.23 24.15 8.17
N ASP A 841 -25.06 23.96 9.18
CA ASP A 841 -25.04 22.82 10.09
C ASP A 841 -25.89 21.69 9.47
N ILE A 842 -25.22 20.67 8.96
CA ILE A 842 -25.84 19.49 8.37
C ILE A 842 -25.92 18.41 9.44
N ASN A 843 -27.11 18.24 10.03
CA ASN A 843 -27.35 17.25 11.08
C ASN A 843 -27.77 15.93 10.44
N ILE A 844 -26.99 14.88 10.68
CA ILE A 844 -27.19 13.53 10.16
C ILE A 844 -27.57 12.61 11.33
N ASN A 845 -28.60 11.78 11.14
CA ASN A 845 -29.05 10.79 12.11
C ASN A 845 -29.14 9.40 11.46
N GLY A 846 -29.06 8.35 12.28
CA GLY A 846 -29.21 6.96 11.85
C GLY A 846 -28.88 6.01 12.99
N SER A 847 -28.79 4.70 12.71
CA SER A 847 -28.40 3.71 13.72
C SER A 847 -26.97 3.89 14.26
N GLY A 848 -26.12 4.68 13.60
CA GLY A 848 -24.77 5.06 14.08
C GLY A 848 -24.78 6.23 15.08
N GLY A 849 -25.95 6.78 15.42
CA GLY A 849 -26.10 7.95 16.28
C GLY A 849 -26.17 9.29 15.52
N PRO A 850 -26.47 10.38 16.22
CA PRO A 850 -26.49 11.73 15.65
C PRO A 850 -25.07 12.24 15.37
N ARG A 851 -24.90 12.99 14.27
CA ARG A 851 -23.66 13.68 13.89
C ARG A 851 -24.01 15.02 13.24
N THR A 852 -23.19 16.05 13.43
CA THR A 852 -23.34 17.33 12.73
C THR A 852 -22.04 17.62 11.97
N GLU A 853 -22.17 17.97 10.70
CA GLU A 853 -21.06 18.48 9.89
C GLU A 853 -21.34 19.90 9.43
N GLN A 854 -20.29 20.73 9.36
CA GLN A 854 -20.39 22.10 8.90
C GLN A 854 -19.90 22.24 7.45
N ARG A 855 -20.61 23.06 6.67
CA ARG A 855 -20.20 23.53 5.33
C ARG A 855 -20.41 25.04 5.23
N SER A 856 -19.75 25.71 4.30
CA SER A 856 -19.95 27.14 4.08
C SER A 856 -19.92 27.55 2.62
N PHE A 857 -20.55 28.67 2.31
CA PHE A 857 -20.49 29.34 1.00
C PHE A 857 -20.54 30.86 1.18
N ILE A 858 -20.06 31.59 0.17
CA ILE A 858 -20.10 33.05 0.14
C ILE A 858 -21.37 33.52 -0.58
N VAL A 859 -21.97 34.59 -0.06
CA VAL A 859 -23.17 35.20 -0.60
C VAL A 859 -22.81 36.27 -1.65
N GLY A 860 -23.45 36.23 -2.82
CA GLY A 860 -23.38 37.23 -3.87
C GLY A 860 -22.42 36.91 -5.02
N VAL A 861 -22.60 37.62 -6.12
CA VAL A 861 -21.79 37.55 -7.34
C VAL A 861 -20.47 38.32 -7.12
N PRO A 862 -19.28 37.73 -7.36
CA PRO A 862 -18.03 38.45 -7.25
C PRO A 862 -17.96 39.56 -8.32
N ASN A 863 -17.63 40.78 -7.88
CA ASN A 863 -17.49 41.90 -8.81
C ASN A 863 -16.27 41.67 -9.73
N PRO A 864 -16.38 41.96 -11.04
CA PRO A 864 -15.20 42.03 -11.89
C PRO A 864 -14.18 43.01 -11.29
N PRO A 865 -12.88 42.64 -11.23
CA PRO A 865 -11.88 43.54 -10.69
C PRO A 865 -11.81 44.79 -11.55
N ALA A 866 -11.65 45.96 -10.90
CA ALA A 866 -11.39 47.19 -11.61
C ALA A 866 -9.92 47.21 -12.06
N THR A 867 -9.69 47.34 -13.38
CA THR A 867 -8.35 47.24 -13.97
C THR A 867 -7.86 48.58 -14.51
N GLU A 868 -6.57 48.88 -14.31
CA GLU A 868 -5.84 49.95 -14.98
C GLU A 868 -4.47 49.46 -15.42
N ASN A 869 -4.18 49.59 -16.71
CA ASN A 869 -2.93 49.15 -17.31
C ASN A 869 -2.22 50.29 -18.07
N PHE A 870 -2.64 51.54 -17.87
CA PHE A 870 -2.05 52.76 -18.40
C PHE A 870 -2.00 52.89 -19.95
N ASP A 871 -2.56 51.94 -20.68
CA ASP A 871 -2.52 51.86 -22.16
C ASP A 871 -3.51 52.78 -22.87
N SER A 872 -4.55 53.24 -22.17
CA SER A 872 -5.65 54.02 -22.75
C SER A 872 -5.28 55.46 -23.12
N VAL A 873 -4.07 55.89 -22.76
CA VAL A 873 -3.58 57.27 -22.89
C VAL A 873 -2.34 57.35 -23.79
N THR A 874 -2.07 58.54 -24.32
CA THR A 874 -0.80 58.79 -25.03
C THR A 874 0.26 59.25 -24.02
N ALA A 875 1.37 58.51 -23.91
CA ALA A 875 2.48 58.89 -23.05
C ALA A 875 2.96 60.33 -23.35
N PRO A 876 3.19 61.19 -22.32
CA PRO A 876 3.31 60.87 -20.89
C PRO A 876 2.05 61.14 -20.03
N ALA A 877 0.85 61.23 -20.63
CA ALA A 877 -0.38 61.54 -19.89
C ALA A 877 -0.79 60.41 -18.93
N LEU A 878 -1.39 60.75 -17.78
CA LEU A 878 -2.00 59.77 -16.87
C LEU A 878 -3.47 59.54 -17.22
N PRO A 879 -4.03 58.35 -16.93
CA PRO A 879 -5.45 58.08 -17.05
C PRO A 879 -6.30 59.01 -16.16
N ALA A 880 -7.58 59.17 -16.52
CA ALA A 880 -8.50 60.01 -15.77
C ALA A 880 -8.64 59.52 -14.31
N GLY A 881 -8.54 60.43 -13.35
CA GLY A 881 -8.65 60.12 -11.91
C GLY A 881 -7.34 59.69 -11.25
N TRP A 882 -6.29 59.43 -12.02
CA TRP A 882 -4.94 59.19 -11.51
C TRP A 882 -4.15 60.49 -11.42
N THR A 883 -3.43 60.68 -10.31
CA THR A 883 -2.63 61.89 -10.08
C THR A 883 -1.25 61.52 -9.59
N ALA A 884 -0.22 62.13 -10.17
CA ALA A 884 1.15 62.00 -9.70
C ALA A 884 1.66 63.31 -9.10
N ALA A 885 2.53 63.18 -8.09
CA ALA A 885 3.24 64.29 -7.50
C ALA A 885 4.71 63.93 -7.31
N GLN A 886 5.55 64.95 -7.16
CA GLN A 886 6.97 64.79 -6.83
C GLN A 886 7.28 65.44 -5.49
N THR A 887 8.26 64.89 -4.78
CA THR A 887 8.80 65.44 -3.54
C THR A 887 10.25 65.81 -3.77
N GLY A 888 10.66 67.00 -3.32
CA GLY A 888 12.03 67.48 -3.48
C GLY A 888 12.46 67.57 -4.96
N PRO A 889 13.71 67.21 -5.29
CA PRO A 889 14.23 67.22 -6.67
C PRO A 889 13.79 66.02 -7.54
N GLY A 890 12.93 65.15 -7.04
CA GLY A 890 12.47 63.94 -7.73
C GLY A 890 11.58 64.22 -8.94
N ILE A 891 11.19 63.17 -9.66
CA ILE A 891 10.30 63.26 -10.82
C ILE A 891 9.02 62.51 -10.60
N ALA A 892 7.90 63.20 -10.83
CA ALA A 892 6.58 62.59 -10.77
C ALA A 892 6.46 61.41 -11.75
N PHE A 893 5.71 60.40 -11.35
CA PHE A 893 5.33 59.29 -12.22
C PHE A 893 4.66 59.80 -13.49
N VAL A 894 5.07 59.24 -14.64
CA VAL A 894 4.48 59.51 -15.96
C VAL A 894 4.35 58.20 -16.73
N THR A 895 3.41 58.12 -17.67
CA THR A 895 3.35 56.95 -18.56
C THR A 895 4.51 56.96 -19.56
N GLN A 896 5.02 55.78 -19.90
CA GLN A 896 6.09 55.59 -20.87
C GLN A 896 5.92 54.31 -21.69
N THR A 897 6.55 54.24 -22.86
CA THR A 897 6.47 53.09 -23.76
C THR A 897 7.70 52.17 -23.73
N GLY A 898 8.72 52.51 -22.94
CA GLY A 898 10.04 51.87 -23.01
C GLY A 898 10.16 50.52 -22.31
N ALA A 899 9.29 50.24 -21.35
CA ALA A 899 9.39 49.08 -20.46
C ALA A 899 8.02 48.70 -19.88
N ALA A 900 6.98 48.59 -20.71
CA ALA A 900 5.65 48.21 -20.26
C ALA A 900 5.49 46.68 -20.13
N ASP A 901 4.69 46.20 -19.17
CA ASP A 901 4.31 44.78 -19.05
C ASP A 901 3.18 44.49 -20.05
N SER A 902 2.15 45.35 -20.05
CA SER A 902 1.13 45.41 -21.09
C SER A 902 1.40 46.60 -22.03
N ALA A 903 1.35 46.35 -23.34
CA ALA A 903 1.70 47.37 -24.32
C ALA A 903 0.48 48.23 -24.72
N PRO A 904 0.63 49.56 -24.92
CA PRO A 904 1.90 50.25 -25.10
C PRO A 904 2.58 50.89 -23.88
N ASN A 905 1.95 51.04 -22.71
CA ASN A 905 2.43 51.91 -21.64
C ASN A 905 2.52 51.23 -20.27
N SER A 906 3.51 51.62 -19.47
CA SER A 906 3.48 51.49 -18.01
C SER A 906 3.67 52.85 -17.36
N VAL A 907 3.39 52.97 -16.06
CA VAL A 907 3.70 54.19 -15.32
C VAL A 907 5.05 54.08 -14.64
N PHE A 908 5.89 55.11 -14.80
CA PHE A 908 7.31 55.06 -14.45
C PHE A 908 7.77 56.33 -13.73
N THR A 909 8.66 56.15 -12.77
CA THR A 909 9.53 57.20 -12.24
C THR A 909 10.99 56.75 -12.25
N PRO A 910 11.94 57.59 -12.69
CA PRO A 910 13.36 57.24 -12.73
C PRO A 910 14.02 57.32 -11.34
N ASN A 911 15.01 56.45 -11.10
CA ASN A 911 15.94 56.58 -9.97
C ASN A 911 17.22 57.31 -10.43
N ARG A 912 17.58 58.41 -9.75
CA ARG A 912 18.59 59.38 -10.21
C ARG A 912 19.68 59.72 -9.20
N GLY A 913 19.53 59.39 -7.93
CA GLY A 913 20.54 59.68 -6.89
C GLY A 913 20.88 61.18 -6.81
N VAL A 914 19.86 62.05 -6.77
CA VAL A 914 20.01 63.51 -6.90
C VAL A 914 20.23 64.21 -5.56
N SER A 915 21.29 65.03 -5.46
CA SER A 915 21.56 65.84 -4.26
C SER A 915 20.53 66.96 -4.06
N GLY A 916 19.75 66.96 -2.96
CA GLY A 916 18.82 68.06 -2.69
C GLY A 916 17.77 67.89 -1.58
N GLY A 917 17.90 66.92 -0.67
CA GLY A 917 16.88 66.61 0.36
C GLY A 917 16.01 65.42 -0.05
N GLN A 918 14.95 65.13 0.73
CA GLN A 918 14.06 63.98 0.50
C GLN A 918 13.44 64.00 -0.91
N SER A 919 14.00 63.20 -1.82
CA SER A 919 13.59 63.09 -3.22
C SER A 919 12.66 61.90 -3.42
N GLY A 920 11.61 62.06 -4.21
CA GLY A 920 10.70 60.96 -4.47
C GLY A 920 9.49 61.34 -5.33
N ALA A 921 8.62 60.36 -5.53
CA ALA A 921 7.44 60.50 -6.37
C ALA A 921 6.27 59.71 -5.78
N THR A 922 5.05 60.18 -6.03
CA THR A 922 3.84 59.42 -5.73
C THR A 922 2.99 59.33 -6.98
N ILE A 923 2.27 58.22 -7.11
CA ILE A 923 1.10 58.10 -7.98
C ILE A 923 -0.07 57.56 -7.17
N GLU A 924 -1.20 58.27 -7.26
CA GLU A 924 -2.44 57.98 -6.53
C GLU A 924 -3.53 57.55 -7.51
N SER A 925 -4.27 56.50 -7.15
CA SER A 925 -5.37 55.98 -7.94
C SER A 925 -6.66 56.80 -7.81
N GLY A 926 -7.64 56.46 -8.66
CA GLY A 926 -9.04 56.76 -8.41
C GLY A 926 -9.58 56.12 -7.12
N SER A 927 -10.83 56.44 -6.78
CA SER A 927 -11.52 55.89 -5.60
C SER A 927 -12.23 54.58 -5.95
N TYR A 928 -12.05 53.54 -5.13
CA TYR A 928 -12.71 52.24 -5.25
C TYR A 928 -13.65 52.02 -4.07
N ALA A 929 -14.91 51.67 -4.34
CA ALA A 929 -15.86 51.32 -3.28
C ALA A 929 -15.66 49.86 -2.88
N ILE A 930 -15.22 49.61 -1.65
CA ILE A 930 -14.96 48.25 -1.14
C ILE A 930 -16.16 47.82 -0.30
N ASN A 931 -16.67 46.61 -0.55
CA ASN A 931 -17.82 46.06 0.17
C ASN A 931 -17.62 44.60 0.63
N SER A 932 -16.37 44.13 0.62
CA SER A 932 -15.99 42.83 1.18
C SER A 932 -14.65 42.92 1.91
N ASP A 933 -14.49 42.09 2.93
CA ASP A 933 -13.23 41.83 3.62
C ASP A 933 -12.29 40.88 2.84
N ALA A 934 -12.80 40.23 1.80
CA ALA A 934 -12.01 39.48 0.81
C ALA A 934 -11.42 40.37 -0.30
N ALA A 935 -11.53 41.70 -0.20
CA ALA A 935 -11.01 42.61 -1.21
C ALA A 935 -9.48 42.54 -1.32
N VAL A 936 -8.98 42.58 -2.56
CA VAL A 936 -7.55 42.45 -2.90
C VAL A 936 -7.17 43.51 -3.91
N VAL A 937 -5.97 44.07 -3.77
CA VAL A 937 -5.29 44.83 -4.83
C VAL A 937 -4.12 44.01 -5.35
N SER A 938 -4.01 43.86 -6.67
CA SER A 938 -2.87 43.27 -7.36
C SER A 938 -2.32 44.26 -8.38
N PHE A 939 -1.03 44.14 -8.69
CA PHE A 939 -0.37 44.89 -9.74
C PHE A 939 0.95 44.22 -10.12
N ARG A 940 1.47 44.59 -11.29
CA ARG A 940 2.78 44.18 -11.77
C ARG A 940 3.76 45.32 -11.52
N ASN A 941 4.93 45.04 -10.98
CA ASN A 941 5.95 46.07 -10.87
C ASN A 941 7.35 45.57 -11.26
N ASN A 942 8.15 46.49 -11.81
CA ASN A 942 9.54 46.27 -12.18
C ASN A 942 10.36 47.43 -11.64
N TYR A 943 11.12 47.16 -10.58
CA TYR A 943 11.99 48.13 -9.92
C TYR A 943 13.46 47.75 -10.09
N ASN A 944 14.27 48.79 -10.27
CA ASN A 944 15.72 48.73 -10.33
C ASN A 944 16.28 49.99 -9.64
N THR A 945 16.55 49.87 -8.35
CA THR A 945 16.88 50.96 -7.42
C THR A 945 18.23 50.70 -6.73
N GLU A 946 18.78 51.68 -5.99
CA GLU A 946 19.89 51.37 -5.09
C GLU A 946 19.40 50.44 -3.96
N ASP A 947 20.04 49.29 -3.83
CA ASP A 947 19.65 48.27 -2.89
C ASP A 947 19.76 48.77 -1.44
N SER A 948 18.67 48.59 -0.68
CA SER A 948 18.51 49.04 0.72
C SER A 948 18.57 50.55 0.96
N TRP A 949 18.64 51.39 -0.07
CA TRP A 949 18.68 52.86 0.08
C TRP A 949 17.57 53.57 -0.67
N ASP A 950 17.17 53.03 -1.82
CA ASP A 950 16.07 53.54 -2.65
C ASP A 950 14.99 52.48 -2.78
N GLY A 951 13.71 52.89 -2.82
CA GLY A 951 12.66 51.91 -2.97
C GLY A 951 11.25 52.45 -3.07
N GLY A 952 10.32 51.52 -3.25
CA GLY A 952 8.90 51.78 -3.42
C GLY A 952 8.04 51.13 -2.34
N VAL A 953 6.95 51.77 -1.96
CA VAL A 953 5.93 51.24 -1.02
C VAL A 953 4.53 51.37 -1.61
N LEU A 954 3.61 50.51 -1.15
CA LEU A 954 2.18 50.61 -1.41
C LEU A 954 1.45 51.14 -0.18
N GLU A 955 0.66 52.18 -0.39
CA GLU A 955 -0.10 52.85 0.66
C GLU A 955 -1.59 52.88 0.32
N ILE A 956 -2.44 52.90 1.35
CA ILE A 956 -3.90 52.94 1.25
C ILE A 956 -4.46 54.13 2.04
N SER A 957 -5.44 54.82 1.46
CA SER A 957 -6.31 55.78 2.15
C SER A 957 -7.71 55.19 2.24
N ILE A 958 -8.30 55.18 3.44
CA ILE A 958 -9.64 54.65 3.70
C ILE A 958 -10.55 55.81 4.08
N ASN A 959 -11.67 55.94 3.38
CA ASN A 959 -12.71 56.96 3.56
C ASN A 959 -12.16 58.41 3.61
N GLY A 960 -11.17 58.70 2.76
CA GLY A 960 -10.54 60.02 2.69
C GLY A 960 -9.58 60.36 3.83
N GLY A 961 -9.20 59.38 4.67
CA GLY A 961 -8.15 59.52 5.68
C GLY A 961 -6.74 59.69 5.08
N SER A 962 -5.75 59.92 5.94
CA SER A 962 -4.34 59.97 5.50
C SER A 962 -3.91 58.62 4.94
N PHE A 963 -3.15 58.61 3.85
CA PHE A 963 -2.49 57.41 3.34
C PHE A 963 -1.55 56.81 4.39
N GLN A 964 -1.65 55.50 4.57
CA GLN A 964 -0.78 54.70 5.44
C GLN A 964 -0.20 53.54 4.63
N ASP A 965 0.96 53.01 5.05
CA ASP A 965 1.48 51.76 4.51
C ASP A 965 0.42 50.66 4.58
N ILE A 966 0.27 49.86 3.52
CA ILE A 966 -0.77 48.83 3.47
C ILE A 966 -0.67 47.83 4.62
N VAL A 967 0.55 47.49 5.05
CA VAL A 967 0.79 46.58 6.19
C VAL A 967 0.43 47.26 7.51
N THR A 968 0.79 48.54 7.65
CA THR A 968 0.44 49.32 8.86
C THR A 968 -1.07 49.54 8.99
N ALA A 969 -1.78 49.69 7.86
CA ALA A 969 -3.23 49.83 7.83
C ALA A 969 -3.96 48.52 8.23
N GLY A 970 -3.23 47.40 8.34
CA GLY A 970 -3.75 46.07 8.68
C GLY A 970 -3.98 45.16 7.46
N GLY A 971 -3.48 45.52 6.28
CA GLY A 971 -3.46 44.65 5.11
C GLY A 971 -2.31 43.65 5.17
N THR A 972 -2.40 42.58 4.37
CA THR A 972 -1.38 41.52 4.33
C THR A 972 -1.05 41.19 2.89
N PHE A 973 0.24 41.13 2.54
CA PHE A 973 0.67 40.67 1.23
C PHE A 973 0.35 39.18 1.05
N ILE A 974 -0.28 38.85 -0.08
CA ILE A 974 -0.55 37.48 -0.51
C ILE A 974 0.64 36.99 -1.35
N GLU A 975 1.18 37.87 -2.20
CA GLU A 975 2.33 37.60 -3.07
C GLU A 975 3.16 38.86 -3.30
N GLY A 976 4.47 38.72 -3.52
CA GLY A 976 5.34 39.82 -3.95
C GLY A 976 5.42 41.01 -3.01
N GLY A 977 5.37 40.78 -1.69
CA GLY A 977 5.54 41.82 -0.68
C GLY A 977 6.94 42.46 -0.67
N TYR A 978 7.17 43.37 0.28
CA TYR A 978 8.45 44.07 0.43
C TYR A 978 9.63 43.11 0.60
N ASN A 979 10.75 43.41 -0.04
CA ASN A 979 11.92 42.52 -0.10
C ASN A 979 13.11 43.00 0.74
N GLY A 980 13.06 44.21 1.29
CA GLY A 980 14.12 44.76 2.13
C GLY A 980 13.66 45.97 2.94
N ASN A 981 14.54 46.43 3.85
CA ASN A 981 14.33 47.63 4.66
C ASN A 981 15.23 48.75 4.14
N LEU A 982 14.68 49.96 4.01
CA LEU A 982 15.45 51.13 3.59
C LEU A 982 16.24 51.72 4.76
N GLY A 983 17.53 51.97 4.53
CA GLY A 983 18.39 52.66 5.47
C GLY A 983 17.93 54.09 5.77
N THR A 984 18.53 54.71 6.78
CA THR A 984 18.23 56.09 7.18
C THR A 984 19.19 57.06 6.49
N ASN A 985 18.83 57.58 5.32
CA ASN A 985 19.67 58.55 4.62
C ASN A 985 18.90 59.41 3.60
N GLN A 986 18.26 60.49 4.07
CA GLN A 986 17.67 61.52 3.20
C GLN A 986 16.63 60.97 2.20
N ASN A 987 16.10 59.76 2.40
CA ASN A 987 15.02 59.18 1.62
C ASN A 987 13.68 59.52 2.32
N PRO A 988 12.62 59.94 1.60
CA PRO A 988 11.29 60.15 2.20
C PRO A 988 10.64 58.90 2.82
N LEU A 989 11.23 57.71 2.61
CA LEU A 989 10.81 56.41 3.11
C LEU A 989 11.81 55.79 4.12
N ASP A 990 12.73 56.58 4.66
CA ASP A 990 13.76 56.15 5.63
C ASP A 990 13.20 55.16 6.69
N GLY A 991 13.85 54.01 6.85
CA GLY A 991 13.54 53.00 7.87
C GLY A 991 12.34 52.10 7.59
N ARG A 992 11.67 52.24 6.44
CA ARG A 992 10.51 51.41 6.07
C ARG A 992 10.92 50.16 5.30
N ASP A 993 10.13 49.10 5.47
CA ASP A 993 10.16 47.98 4.54
C ASP A 993 9.61 48.45 3.18
N ALA A 994 10.29 48.06 2.10
CA ALA A 994 10.01 48.52 0.74
C ALA A 994 10.42 47.48 -0.30
N TRP A 995 10.02 47.70 -1.56
CA TRP A 995 10.67 47.12 -2.72
C TRP A 995 11.94 47.89 -3.04
N THR A 996 13.10 47.25 -2.88
CA THR A 996 14.42 47.85 -3.08
C THR A 996 15.35 46.92 -3.88
N GLY A 997 16.41 47.47 -4.46
CA GLY A 997 17.34 46.74 -5.32
C GLY A 997 16.74 46.46 -6.70
N SER A 998 17.02 45.28 -7.26
CA SER A 998 16.55 44.91 -8.60
C SER A 998 15.62 43.70 -8.55
N SER A 999 14.44 43.84 -9.13
CA SER A 999 13.46 42.77 -9.34
C SER A 999 13.83 41.81 -10.49
N GLY A 1000 14.77 42.20 -11.37
CA GLY A 1000 15.16 41.40 -12.54
C GLY A 1000 14.13 41.37 -13.68
N GLY A 1001 13.04 42.12 -13.58
CA GLY A 1001 11.91 42.12 -14.51
C GLY A 1001 10.60 42.48 -13.80
N TYR A 1002 9.47 42.31 -14.48
CA TYR A 1002 8.17 42.44 -13.82
C TYR A 1002 7.87 41.27 -12.90
N VAL A 1003 7.43 41.58 -11.68
CA VAL A 1003 6.95 40.62 -10.68
C VAL A 1003 5.50 40.91 -10.29
N ASP A 1004 4.79 39.88 -9.85
CA ASP A 1004 3.44 39.98 -9.29
C ASP A 1004 3.50 40.46 -7.84
N SER A 1005 2.69 41.46 -7.51
CA SER A 1005 2.48 41.92 -6.14
C SER A 1005 0.98 41.98 -5.84
N SER A 1006 0.54 41.35 -4.76
CA SER A 1006 -0.86 41.38 -4.33
C SER A 1006 -1.01 41.45 -2.81
N ALA A 1007 -2.02 42.19 -2.35
CA ALA A 1007 -2.30 42.39 -0.94
C ALA A 1007 -3.81 42.35 -0.65
N GLN A 1008 -4.19 41.57 0.37
CA GLN A 1008 -5.51 41.66 0.97
C GLN A 1008 -5.65 42.99 1.69
N LEU A 1009 -6.78 43.67 1.44
CA LEU A 1009 -7.06 44.96 2.06
C LEU A 1009 -7.35 44.79 3.56
N PRO A 1010 -7.05 45.81 4.39
CA PRO A 1010 -7.39 45.76 5.80
C PRO A 1010 -8.90 45.65 6.02
N ALA A 1011 -9.34 44.97 7.08
CA ALA A 1011 -10.76 44.81 7.40
C ALA A 1011 -11.53 46.14 7.50
N SER A 1012 -10.83 47.24 7.87
CA SER A 1012 -11.39 48.60 7.92
C SER A 1012 -11.73 49.20 6.55
N ALA A 1013 -11.21 48.64 5.45
CA ALA A 1013 -11.57 49.02 4.09
C ALA A 1013 -12.99 48.59 3.72
N ASN A 1014 -13.50 47.49 4.31
CA ASN A 1014 -14.83 46.99 4.01
C ASN A 1014 -15.92 48.03 4.35
N GLY A 1015 -16.80 48.31 3.39
CA GLY A 1015 -17.86 49.31 3.48
C GLY A 1015 -17.40 50.75 3.21
N ASN A 1016 -16.14 50.98 2.84
CA ASN A 1016 -15.57 52.30 2.63
C ASN A 1016 -15.00 52.49 1.22
N ASN A 1017 -14.89 53.75 0.81
CA ASN A 1017 -14.14 54.13 -0.39
C ASN A 1017 -12.64 54.14 -0.08
N VAL A 1018 -11.83 53.50 -0.92
CA VAL A 1018 -10.37 53.46 -0.77
C VAL A 1018 -9.65 54.05 -1.97
N LYS A 1019 -8.44 54.54 -1.74
CA LYS A 1019 -7.47 54.90 -2.79
C LYS A 1019 -6.14 54.23 -2.50
N PHE A 1020 -5.42 53.86 -3.55
CA PHE A 1020 -4.07 53.33 -3.47
C PHE A 1020 -3.06 54.40 -3.88
N ARG A 1021 -1.88 54.34 -3.28
CA ARG A 1021 -0.74 55.17 -3.63
C ARG A 1021 0.52 54.35 -3.70
N TRP A 1022 1.18 54.40 -4.85
CA TRP A 1022 2.55 53.91 -5.00
C TRP A 1022 3.47 55.08 -4.74
N ARG A 1023 4.36 54.93 -3.76
CA ARG A 1023 5.28 55.98 -3.35
C ARG A 1023 6.71 55.51 -3.49
N PHE A 1024 7.47 56.23 -4.30
CA PHE A 1024 8.90 56.02 -4.54
C PHE A 1024 9.73 57.03 -3.74
N GLY A 1025 10.84 56.58 -3.18
CA GLY A 1025 11.83 57.43 -2.53
C GLY A 1025 13.24 57.08 -2.96
N GLU A 1026 14.07 58.09 -3.16
CA GLU A 1026 15.48 57.96 -3.52
C GLU A 1026 16.39 58.81 -2.61
N ASP A 1027 17.63 58.35 -2.42
CA ASP A 1027 18.72 58.95 -1.67
C ASP A 1027 19.58 59.90 -2.55
N THR A 1028 20.59 60.55 -1.97
CA THR A 1028 21.38 61.60 -2.65
C THR A 1028 22.70 61.16 -3.26
N ASN A 1029 23.03 59.85 -3.33
CA ASN A 1029 24.40 59.41 -3.56
C ASN A 1029 24.61 58.42 -4.72
N THR A 1030 23.74 57.42 -4.88
CA THR A 1030 23.98 56.35 -5.85
C THR A 1030 22.71 56.02 -6.65
N VAL A 1031 22.86 55.67 -7.92
CA VAL A 1031 21.80 55.06 -8.72
C VAL A 1031 22.07 53.58 -8.91
N ALA A 1032 21.04 52.81 -9.27
CA ALA A 1032 21.22 51.39 -9.60
C ALA A 1032 22.36 51.19 -10.64
N PRO A 1033 23.27 50.22 -10.45
CA PRO A 1033 24.54 50.15 -11.17
C PRO A 1033 24.44 49.75 -12.65
N SER A 1034 23.27 49.33 -13.15
CA SER A 1034 23.05 48.96 -14.56
C SER A 1034 21.56 48.92 -14.92
N GLY A 1035 21.22 49.02 -16.22
CA GLY A 1035 19.83 49.00 -16.71
C GLY A 1035 19.16 50.38 -16.80
N THR A 1036 17.83 50.43 -16.95
CA THR A 1036 17.04 51.67 -16.82
C THR A 1036 16.67 51.83 -15.34
N PRO A 1037 17.34 52.71 -14.57
CA PRO A 1037 17.10 52.83 -13.13
C PRO A 1037 15.77 53.52 -12.85
N GLY A 1038 14.97 52.96 -11.95
CA GLY A 1038 13.64 53.49 -11.59
C GLY A 1038 12.63 52.39 -11.26
N TRP A 1039 11.36 52.79 -11.20
CA TRP A 1039 10.26 51.90 -10.82
C TRP A 1039 9.09 52.03 -11.81
N ASN A 1040 8.72 50.90 -12.41
CA ASN A 1040 7.53 50.75 -13.24
C ASN A 1040 6.42 50.05 -12.46
N VAL A 1041 5.20 50.52 -12.61
CA VAL A 1041 3.96 49.86 -12.16
C VAL A 1041 3.05 49.70 -13.37
N ASP A 1042 2.40 48.54 -13.47
CA ASP A 1042 1.50 48.19 -14.57
C ASP A 1042 0.43 47.19 -14.09
N ASN A 1043 -0.59 46.94 -14.91
CA ASN A 1043 -1.65 45.95 -14.71
C ASN A 1043 -2.24 45.96 -13.28
N VAL A 1044 -2.66 47.14 -12.80
CA VAL A 1044 -3.29 47.27 -11.48
C VAL A 1044 -4.70 46.70 -11.56
N GLU A 1045 -5.02 45.76 -10.67
CA GLU A 1045 -6.37 45.21 -10.52
C GLU A 1045 -6.84 45.35 -9.07
N VAL A 1046 -8.10 45.75 -8.88
CA VAL A 1046 -8.71 45.88 -7.56
C VAL A 1046 -10.00 45.06 -7.53
N PHE A 1047 -9.99 43.95 -6.79
CA PHE A 1047 -11.19 43.21 -6.46
C PHE A 1047 -11.91 43.89 -5.29
N THR A 1048 -13.12 44.40 -5.56
CA THR A 1048 -13.83 45.31 -4.64
C THR A 1048 -14.83 44.60 -3.71
N GLY A 1049 -15.22 43.37 -4.04
CA GLY A 1049 -16.13 42.54 -3.26
C GLY A 1049 -17.25 41.93 -4.10
N TYR A 1050 -18.48 41.90 -3.57
CA TYR A 1050 -19.59 41.14 -4.14
C TYR A 1050 -20.83 42.01 -4.40
N THR A 1051 -21.66 41.63 -5.36
CA THR A 1051 -22.97 42.25 -5.64
C THR A 1051 -24.09 41.26 -5.41
N CYS A 1052 -25.22 41.77 -4.94
CA CYS A 1052 -26.41 40.98 -4.65
C CYS A 1052 -27.61 41.65 -5.32
N SER A 1053 -28.29 40.96 -6.23
CA SER A 1053 -29.35 41.52 -7.08
C SER A 1053 -30.67 40.76 -7.03
N PHE A 1054 -30.68 39.55 -6.44
CA PHE A 1054 -31.87 38.75 -6.24
C PHE A 1054 -32.95 39.57 -5.54
N THR A 1055 -34.06 39.69 -6.24
CA THR A 1055 -35.27 40.28 -5.68
C THR A 1055 -36.30 39.14 -5.63
N PRO A 1056 -36.74 38.71 -4.42
CA PRO A 1056 -37.72 37.65 -4.31
C PRO A 1056 -38.94 37.97 -5.17
N SER A 1057 -39.30 37.06 -6.06
CA SER A 1057 -40.52 37.21 -6.87
C SER A 1057 -41.70 37.40 -5.91
N THR A 1058 -42.27 38.60 -5.88
CA THR A 1058 -43.60 38.87 -5.30
C THR A 1058 -44.67 38.37 -6.27
N GLY A 1059 -44.56 37.11 -6.67
CA GLY A 1059 -45.45 36.48 -7.64
C GLY A 1059 -46.86 36.52 -7.10
N SER A 1060 -47.69 37.40 -7.67
CA SER A 1060 -49.14 37.38 -7.48
C SER A 1060 -49.62 35.95 -7.74
N THR A 1061 -50.11 35.29 -6.70
CA THR A 1061 -50.80 34.02 -6.88
C THR A 1061 -52.13 34.30 -7.58
N LYS A 1062 -52.61 33.37 -8.42
CA LYS A 1062 -53.94 33.52 -9.02
C LYS A 1062 -54.97 33.63 -7.90
N PHE A 1063 -55.82 34.65 -7.98
CA PHE A 1063 -56.87 34.94 -6.98
C PHE A 1063 -56.35 35.47 -5.64
N ASP A 1064 -55.33 36.33 -5.66
CA ASP A 1064 -54.91 37.16 -4.51
C ASP A 1064 -55.60 38.54 -4.59
N TYR A 1065 -56.73 38.70 -3.89
CA TYR A 1065 -57.56 39.92 -3.92
C TYR A 1065 -57.21 40.89 -2.79
N ASP A 1066 -56.37 40.51 -1.82
CA ASP A 1066 -55.94 41.36 -0.70
C ASP A 1066 -54.45 41.73 -0.71
N GLY A 1067 -53.68 41.18 -1.65
CA GLY A 1067 -52.29 41.51 -1.92
C GLY A 1067 -51.30 40.85 -0.97
N ASP A 1068 -51.70 39.80 -0.24
CA ASP A 1068 -50.85 39.12 0.73
C ASP A 1068 -49.97 38.00 0.14
N SER A 1069 -49.97 37.86 -1.18
CA SER A 1069 -49.22 36.84 -1.93
C SER A 1069 -49.65 35.40 -1.63
N LYS A 1070 -50.88 35.19 -1.13
CA LYS A 1070 -51.53 33.88 -1.00
C LYS A 1070 -52.85 33.88 -1.77
N THR A 1071 -53.35 32.68 -2.07
CA THR A 1071 -54.60 32.51 -2.82
C THR A 1071 -55.80 32.68 -1.89
N ASP A 1072 -56.69 33.60 -2.23
CA ASP A 1072 -57.99 33.76 -1.60
C ASP A 1072 -58.99 32.73 -2.13
N VAL A 1073 -59.68 32.06 -1.22
CA VAL A 1073 -60.76 31.14 -1.60
C VAL A 1073 -61.94 31.97 -2.07
N SER A 1074 -62.27 31.88 -3.36
CA SER A 1074 -63.37 32.63 -3.98
C SER A 1074 -64.47 31.73 -4.54
N ILE A 1075 -65.72 32.20 -4.46
CA ILE A 1075 -66.90 31.53 -5.02
C ILE A 1075 -67.78 32.56 -5.75
N PHE A 1076 -68.42 32.12 -6.83
CA PHE A 1076 -69.46 32.90 -7.51
C PHE A 1076 -70.85 32.34 -7.19
N ARG A 1077 -71.78 33.23 -6.83
CA ARG A 1077 -73.18 32.89 -6.61
C ARG A 1077 -74.02 33.42 -7.77
N PRO A 1078 -74.37 32.57 -8.76
CA PRO A 1078 -75.01 33.02 -10.00
C PRO A 1078 -76.44 33.54 -9.82
N GLY A 1079 -77.14 33.14 -8.76
CA GLY A 1079 -78.49 33.63 -8.45
C GLY A 1079 -78.53 35.15 -8.21
N PRO A 1080 -77.77 35.68 -7.24
CA PRO A 1080 -77.66 37.12 -7.01
C PRO A 1080 -76.60 37.82 -7.88
N GLY A 1081 -75.70 37.10 -8.56
CA GLY A 1081 -74.58 37.68 -9.32
C GLY A 1081 -73.47 38.22 -8.40
N GLU A 1082 -73.24 37.54 -7.28
CA GLU A 1082 -72.27 37.96 -6.26
C GLU A 1082 -70.99 37.15 -6.31
N TRP A 1083 -69.87 37.84 -6.21
CA TRP A 1083 -68.54 37.30 -5.98
C TRP A 1083 -68.21 37.37 -4.51
N TRP A 1084 -67.78 36.25 -3.96
CA TRP A 1084 -67.32 36.14 -2.59
C TRP A 1084 -65.87 35.70 -2.58
N TYR A 1085 -65.07 36.26 -1.69
CA TYR A 1085 -63.74 35.74 -1.39
C TYR A 1085 -63.45 35.83 0.10
N ARG A 1086 -62.66 34.87 0.59
CA ARG A 1086 -62.13 34.85 1.95
C ARG A 1086 -60.64 35.16 1.90
N ARG A 1087 -60.27 36.29 2.50
CA ARG A 1087 -58.91 36.79 2.63
C ARG A 1087 -57.97 35.81 3.31
N SER A 1088 -56.85 35.49 2.69
CA SER A 1088 -55.76 34.70 3.29
C SER A 1088 -55.07 35.42 4.44
N SER A 1089 -55.08 36.76 4.44
CA SER A 1089 -54.37 37.57 5.43
C SER A 1089 -55.00 37.51 6.82
N ASP A 1090 -56.34 37.56 6.90
CA ASP A 1090 -57.07 37.71 8.17
C ASP A 1090 -58.35 36.87 8.27
N GLY A 1091 -58.66 36.05 7.26
CA GLY A 1091 -59.88 35.24 7.22
C GLY A 1091 -61.16 36.05 7.02
N GLY A 1092 -61.06 37.35 6.74
CA GLY A 1092 -62.18 38.23 6.43
C GLY A 1092 -62.91 37.80 5.16
N ASN A 1093 -64.25 37.82 5.21
CA ASN A 1093 -65.07 37.50 4.04
C ASN A 1093 -65.55 38.80 3.39
N PHE A 1094 -65.38 38.90 2.07
CA PHE A 1094 -65.90 40.00 1.27
C PHE A 1094 -66.93 39.45 0.27
N ALA A 1095 -67.96 40.24 0.00
CA ALA A 1095 -68.98 39.94 -0.99
C ALA A 1095 -69.34 41.21 -1.79
N ALA A 1096 -69.36 41.10 -3.12
CA ALA A 1096 -69.82 42.18 -3.99
C ALA A 1096 -70.60 41.63 -5.19
N GLN A 1097 -71.63 42.36 -5.61
CA GLN A 1097 -72.35 42.09 -6.84
C GLN A 1097 -71.56 42.67 -8.02
N PHE A 1098 -71.09 41.81 -8.94
CA PHE A 1098 -70.27 42.22 -10.08
C PHE A 1098 -70.41 41.19 -11.22
N GLY A 1099 -70.59 41.66 -12.45
CA GLY A 1099 -70.78 40.77 -13.61
C GLY A 1099 -72.20 40.28 -13.85
N SER A 1100 -72.37 39.43 -14.86
CA SER A 1100 -73.63 38.77 -15.22
C SER A 1100 -73.68 37.32 -14.70
N GLY A 1101 -74.87 36.72 -14.59
CA GLY A 1101 -75.03 35.34 -14.11
C GLY A 1101 -74.35 34.26 -14.98
N THR A 1102 -73.81 34.65 -16.14
CA THR A 1102 -73.06 33.79 -17.07
C THR A 1102 -71.55 33.96 -16.99
N ASP A 1103 -71.05 34.82 -16.10
CA ASP A 1103 -69.60 35.08 -16.00
C ASP A 1103 -68.89 33.91 -15.30
N THR A 1104 -67.71 33.53 -15.80
CA THR A 1104 -66.86 32.46 -15.26
C THR A 1104 -65.48 33.01 -14.91
N ILE A 1105 -64.85 32.45 -13.86
CA ILE A 1105 -63.46 32.76 -13.50
C ILE A 1105 -62.53 32.36 -14.66
N ALA A 1106 -61.68 33.29 -15.12
CA ALA A 1106 -60.67 33.06 -16.15
C ALA A 1106 -59.41 32.38 -15.60
#